data_AF-A0AA37N5H8-F1
#
_entry.id   AF-A0AA37N5H8-F1
#
_cell.length_a   1.000
_cell.length_b   1.000
_cell.length_c   1.000
_cell.angle_alpha   90.00
_cell.angle_beta   90.00
_cell.angle_gamma   90.00
#
_symmetry.space_group_name_H-M   'P 1'
#
loop_
_entity.id
_entity.type
_entity.pdbx_description
1 polymer ?
#
loop_
_entity_poly.entity_id
_entity_poly.type
_entity_poly.pdbx_seq_one_letter_code
_entity_poly.pdbx_strand_id
1 'polypeptide(L)'
;MKKRAISFVLCLMMVVTLLGNGIPVYAANELEPPIISTEETSQETPEESEAEGSPAVEASEAAHGEDTNAAGETSSEVAGTSETDETTEATDAEETAWAEEETEAKTSEATDTEESATVNSPETTEEAVAEEKPDVATPAEVDNGLVTVPNEDGLTLQEIINAAEDNTLTTIEITEDIELESCLLIPANKDIKIQSSDEEQYTIEAPGGLIALFQNLISVEEGAHLTFENVRILSSRQGTRGPVLLVNGEVTLGEDAIITTNSNEKQFASTVKVDGEDAILTIAGGTISDFSFTGSGGAVFVENGTLNITSGTIENCSAHLGGAVAVEKQGTVIMSGGQIKECKADESGGGIYLAPTGSTFDMSGGEITSCDAWWAGGAIADDGGNSVSISGGHISKNNSINGAGVYVGNLSTFHMSDGAIVSNHSNASGGGLHLMGATGEMTGGTISYNTADSQGGGIVLFQDKADGNLTITAGTISHNTANGIDLGGVMHYAGGGIYVDEGCALHLYNVAIANNEAVNNPTRQGRGGGFAACPTAKVEIHLNQGAIIYQNRDQSGFADEVYVQERGANQNIPFISQYYLGGGKYDWTDAKGNTIDVYQSVQTYRDDPNQNITLFNDLTDKDPGVKDALEEVKVHIAENKGLYGGGIATNGTVIIGTETEEPATGDLTVSKAVSGDGADSNKPFSFTISATYKPFKAINGTYGDMKFIDGVANFTLKDKESKTASGLPAGTVYTVTENDNDDYTVTKANSEGTIQQDTTVTASFENRKEMPPCPCGEGELTVAKTVTGSGGDLNKEFTFTVTLDKKNLSGQYGDMTFANGVATFTLKHGQSKTAKRLPAGASYTVEETGSDGYIVSKTNAAGTIQTGSTATVAFENYKERPGNGTDAPPNPPVDPPTEKTGNLAVTKTVSGSRGDQNKEFTFTVTLDKKDLNGKYGDMNFTDGVATFTLKHGQSKTANGLPAGVSYTVEESDNSGYTVTKTNATGTVQTGSTATAAFENYKGSSGGSGGSGGGGGGSSSHTPQAARVTLTATKTMDGLIPTGSGFTFFLDDANGQRLQVKNNQGGNITFDTLTFDKTGTYVYYLTEQTGNDKNVNYDTSSYKVTVTVTCPYDYAASVSYEKNGQAYNSVPAFANTTKPSASAPTPTQTPPVVAPARPLDNVPKTEDSSNLALWGILAAASLLSLTVLLAGTKTRKVRSQSKEHQS
;
A
#
# COMPACT_ATOMS: atom_id res chain seq x y z
N MET A 1 13.09 -50.55 57.12
CA MET A 1 13.69 -51.55 56.20
C MET A 1 14.19 -50.78 54.99
N LYS A 2 15.49 -50.83 54.65
CA LYS A 2 16.17 -51.89 53.86
C LYS A 2 15.60 -52.06 52.43
N LYS A 3 16.31 -51.43 51.46
CA LYS A 3 16.68 -51.83 50.09
C LYS A 3 15.67 -52.54 49.16
N ARG A 4 15.89 -52.31 47.85
CA ARG A 4 15.09 -52.73 46.65
C ARG A 4 13.90 -51.78 46.42
N ALA A 5 13.82 -51.04 45.32
CA ALA A 5 14.72 -50.89 44.16
C ALA A 5 14.71 -49.40 43.72
N ILE A 6 15.79 -48.75 43.26
CA ILE A 6 17.10 -49.23 42.78
C ILE A 6 16.94 -50.27 41.65
N SER A 7 16.23 -49.85 40.61
CA SER A 7 16.23 -50.48 39.28
C SER A 7 15.77 -49.49 38.19
N PHE A 8 15.02 -48.44 38.54
CA PHE A 8 14.66 -47.34 37.62
C PHE A 8 15.69 -46.19 37.59
N VAL A 9 16.53 -46.08 38.63
CA VAL A 9 17.56 -45.02 38.78
C VAL A 9 18.92 -45.47 38.19
N LEU A 10 18.94 -46.56 37.43
CA LEU A 10 20.14 -47.17 36.83
C LEU A 10 20.00 -47.37 35.31
N CYS A 11 19.05 -46.68 34.70
CA CYS A 11 18.78 -46.69 33.25
C CYS A 11 18.59 -45.26 32.69
N LEU A 12 19.05 -44.24 33.43
CA LEU A 12 18.83 -42.81 33.12
C LEU A 12 20.03 -41.90 33.46
N MET A 13 21.22 -42.47 33.73
CA MET A 13 22.47 -41.73 33.94
C MET A 13 23.65 -42.58 33.47
N MET A 14 24.63 -41.94 32.81
CA MET A 14 25.65 -42.55 31.92
C MET A 14 24.98 -43.22 30.70
N VAL A 15 25.04 -42.70 29.48
CA VAL A 15 25.87 -41.63 28.84
C VAL A 15 24.91 -40.58 28.24
N VAL A 16 25.06 -39.25 28.27
CA VAL A 16 26.21 -38.30 28.37
C VAL A 16 26.92 -37.98 27.06
N THR A 17 26.21 -37.31 26.15
CA THR A 17 26.74 -36.36 25.15
C THR A 17 25.61 -35.41 24.73
N LEU A 18 25.93 -34.12 24.51
CA LEU A 18 25.19 -33.07 23.76
C LEU A 18 23.63 -33.10 23.85
N LEU A 19 22.93 -32.10 24.42
CA LEU A 19 23.22 -30.67 24.54
C LEU A 19 22.96 -30.12 25.96
N GLY A 20 23.74 -29.11 26.36
CA GLY A 20 23.49 -28.23 27.50
C GLY A 20 24.11 -26.85 27.20
N ASN A 21 23.85 -25.77 27.95
CA ASN A 21 23.02 -25.63 29.14
C ASN A 21 22.31 -24.26 29.11
N GLY A 22 21.12 -24.17 29.72
CA GLY A 22 20.47 -22.88 29.95
C GLY A 22 21.08 -22.12 31.14
N ILE A 23 21.53 -20.90 30.88
CA ILE A 23 21.55 -19.70 31.75
C ILE A 23 21.66 -19.95 33.28
N PRO A 24 22.84 -19.71 33.88
CA PRO A 24 22.94 -19.35 35.29
C PRO A 24 22.84 -17.82 35.46
N VAL A 25 21.74 -17.32 36.04
CA VAL A 25 21.74 -15.96 36.60
C VAL A 25 22.58 -15.97 37.88
N TYR A 26 23.59 -15.11 37.96
CA TYR A 26 24.30 -14.81 39.20
C TYR A 26 24.29 -13.30 39.47
N ALA A 27 24.14 -12.94 40.74
CA ALA A 27 23.94 -11.55 41.15
C ALA A 27 25.22 -10.73 41.04
N ALA A 28 25.06 -9.45 40.70
CA ALA A 28 26.11 -8.45 40.86
C ALA A 28 26.46 -8.29 42.35
N ASN A 29 27.77 -8.24 42.64
CA ASN A 29 28.32 -7.87 43.93
C ASN A 29 29.39 -6.81 43.65
N GLU A 30 29.29 -5.65 44.28
CA GLU A 30 30.28 -4.57 44.16
C GLU A 30 31.62 -5.00 44.78
N LEU A 31 32.74 -4.63 44.14
CA LEU A 31 34.08 -4.55 44.76
C LEU A 31 34.98 -3.69 43.86
N GLU A 32 35.45 -2.56 44.39
CA GLU A 32 36.32 -1.59 43.68
C GLU A 32 37.72 -2.16 43.39
N PRO A 33 38.38 -1.67 42.33
CA PRO A 33 39.66 -0.98 42.57
C PRO A 33 39.98 0.15 41.54
N PRO A 34 41.03 0.97 41.77
CA PRO A 34 41.45 1.59 43.04
C PRO A 34 41.58 3.12 42.90
N ILE A 35 41.45 3.87 44.00
CA ILE A 35 41.68 5.32 44.01
C ILE A 35 43.18 5.63 43.93
N ILE A 36 43.57 6.47 42.95
CA ILE A 36 44.77 7.31 43.05
C ILE A 36 44.31 8.77 43.11
N SER A 37 44.72 9.47 44.15
CA SER A 37 44.33 10.85 44.44
C SER A 37 45.27 11.88 43.81
N THR A 38 44.72 12.95 43.26
CA THR A 38 45.39 14.25 43.14
C THR A 38 44.59 15.29 43.91
N GLU A 39 45.12 15.76 45.04
CA GLU A 39 44.53 16.85 45.82
C GLU A 39 44.73 18.20 45.09
N GLU A 40 43.77 19.12 45.20
CA GLU A 40 44.01 20.54 44.95
C GLU A 40 44.87 21.14 46.07
N THR A 41 45.68 22.16 45.76
CA THR A 41 45.75 23.35 46.64
C THR A 41 46.38 24.57 45.96
N SER A 42 45.74 25.74 46.18
CA SER A 42 46.33 27.10 46.13
C SER A 42 46.79 27.64 44.75
N GLN A 43 46.28 28.78 44.27
CA GLN A 43 46.60 30.17 44.70
C GLN A 43 48.10 30.52 44.51
N GLU A 44 48.48 31.70 43.96
CA GLU A 44 47.78 33.00 44.03
C GLU A 44 48.22 34.02 42.93
N THR A 45 47.47 35.12 42.80
CA THR A 45 47.81 36.47 42.26
C THR A 45 47.86 36.78 40.74
N PRO A 46 47.64 38.06 40.33
CA PRO A 46 47.21 38.45 38.97
C PRO A 46 48.05 39.62 38.34
N GLU A 47 47.44 40.37 37.40
CA GLU A 47 47.87 41.67 36.83
C GLU A 47 49.10 41.62 35.86
N GLU A 48 49.26 42.46 34.84
CA GLU A 48 48.43 43.59 34.32
C GLU A 48 48.55 43.73 32.77
N SER A 49 48.13 44.88 32.22
CA SER A 49 48.31 45.34 30.82
C SER A 49 49.80 45.49 30.40
N GLU A 50 50.22 45.65 29.14
CA GLU A 50 49.83 46.67 28.13
C GLU A 50 50.06 46.20 26.67
N ALA A 51 49.76 47.09 25.71
CA ALA A 51 49.95 46.90 24.26
C ALA A 51 51.07 47.80 23.72
N GLU A 52 51.63 47.48 22.54
CA GLU A 52 52.11 48.44 21.52
C GLU A 52 52.51 47.72 20.21
N GLY A 53 52.60 48.46 19.09
CA GLY A 53 53.73 48.28 18.16
C GLY A 53 53.55 47.48 16.85
N SER A 54 52.76 47.99 15.90
CA SER A 54 52.95 47.81 14.44
C SER A 54 54.30 48.46 13.97
N PRO A 55 54.74 48.50 12.66
CA PRO A 55 54.03 48.20 11.40
C PRO A 55 54.90 47.62 10.23
N ALA A 56 54.42 47.81 8.98
CA ALA A 56 55.07 47.80 7.65
C ALA A 56 55.06 46.46 6.85
N VAL A 57 54.48 46.33 5.63
CA VAL A 57 54.55 47.10 4.33
C VAL A 57 55.79 46.68 3.51
N GLU A 58 55.75 46.41 2.19
CA GLU A 58 54.83 46.69 1.05
C GLU A 58 54.55 45.34 0.25
N ALA A 59 53.92 45.18 -0.93
CA ALA A 59 53.50 46.05 -2.04
C ALA A 59 52.39 45.44 -2.97
N SER A 60 52.19 46.10 -4.12
CA SER A 60 51.36 45.86 -5.34
C SER A 60 51.34 44.44 -5.98
N GLU A 61 50.29 43.91 -6.64
CA GLU A 61 49.21 44.45 -7.53
C GLU A 61 49.57 44.82 -8.98
N ALA A 62 48.80 44.30 -9.96
CA ALA A 62 48.38 45.02 -11.19
C ALA A 62 47.33 44.24 -12.04
N ALA A 63 46.05 44.67 -11.96
CA ALA A 63 45.02 44.82 -13.03
C ALA A 63 44.70 43.68 -14.05
N HIS A 64 43.50 43.55 -14.63
CA HIS A 64 42.39 44.52 -14.81
C HIS A 64 40.99 43.84 -14.83
N GLY A 65 39.99 44.49 -14.21
CA GLY A 65 38.60 44.50 -14.68
C GLY A 65 38.27 45.85 -15.38
N GLU A 66 37.04 46.18 -15.78
CA GLU A 66 35.73 45.53 -15.54
C GLU A 66 35.07 45.13 -16.89
N ASP A 67 33.82 45.38 -17.34
CA ASP A 67 32.67 46.19 -16.90
C ASP A 67 31.32 45.67 -17.50
N THR A 68 30.20 46.26 -17.06
CA THR A 68 28.76 46.22 -17.42
C THR A 68 28.32 45.73 -18.84
N ASN A 69 27.12 45.13 -19.03
CA ASN A 69 25.77 45.69 -18.76
C ASN A 69 24.62 44.65 -18.76
N ALA A 70 23.40 45.07 -18.40
CA ALA A 70 22.20 44.22 -18.27
C ALA A 70 20.90 44.83 -18.86
N ALA A 71 19.82 44.02 -18.84
CA ALA A 71 18.39 44.32 -19.11
C ALA A 71 17.91 44.39 -20.59
N GLY A 72 16.72 43.83 -20.84
CA GLY A 72 16.02 43.86 -22.15
C GLY A 72 15.03 42.71 -22.37
N GLU A 73 13.85 42.76 -21.76
CA GLU A 73 12.79 41.73 -21.89
C GLU A 73 12.03 41.80 -23.24
N THR A 74 11.48 40.68 -23.73
CA THR A 74 10.00 40.40 -23.79
C THR A 74 9.60 39.30 -24.79
N SER A 75 8.69 38.40 -24.35
CA SER A 75 7.66 37.68 -25.15
C SER A 75 8.08 36.66 -26.25
N SER A 76 7.27 35.66 -26.65
CA SER A 76 6.24 34.83 -25.99
C SER A 76 5.69 33.78 -26.98
N GLU A 77 5.40 32.54 -26.53
CA GLU A 77 4.44 31.58 -27.16
C GLU A 77 4.73 31.07 -28.61
N VAL A 78 4.15 29.96 -29.14
CA VAL A 78 3.72 28.64 -28.61
C VAL A 78 3.58 27.65 -29.80
N ALA A 79 3.92 26.36 -29.58
CA ALA A 79 3.54 25.14 -30.35
C ALA A 79 3.79 25.00 -31.88
N GLY A 80 3.95 23.74 -32.33
CA GLY A 80 3.52 23.31 -33.68
C GLY A 80 4.35 22.22 -34.40
N THR A 81 3.87 20.97 -34.35
CA THR A 81 3.73 20.00 -35.49
C THR A 81 4.60 20.21 -36.75
N SER A 82 5.57 19.36 -37.10
CA SER A 82 5.51 17.94 -37.58
C SER A 82 5.25 17.77 -39.10
N GLU A 83 5.83 16.73 -39.69
CA GLU A 83 5.64 16.24 -41.09
C GLU A 83 6.25 17.15 -42.21
N THR A 84 6.79 16.67 -43.33
CA THR A 84 7.11 15.31 -43.85
C THR A 84 8.24 15.37 -44.92
N ASP A 85 8.60 14.19 -45.46
CA ASP A 85 9.13 13.94 -46.82
C ASP A 85 10.66 13.95 -47.04
N GLU A 86 11.25 13.08 -47.89
CA GLU A 86 10.65 12.03 -48.75
C GLU A 86 11.57 10.78 -48.84
N THR A 87 11.00 9.60 -49.12
CA THR A 87 11.73 8.32 -49.29
C THR A 87 12.18 8.06 -50.73
N THR A 88 13.24 7.26 -50.93
CA THR A 88 13.42 6.49 -52.19
C THR A 88 14.27 5.22 -51.96
N GLU A 89 14.19 4.25 -52.89
CA GLU A 89 14.49 2.83 -52.66
C GLU A 89 15.79 2.30 -53.32
N ALA A 90 16.30 1.20 -52.76
CA ALA A 90 17.12 0.15 -53.41
C ALA A 90 18.57 0.54 -53.84
N THR A 91 19.52 -0.38 -54.08
CA THR A 91 19.50 -1.85 -54.36
C THR A 91 20.63 -2.60 -53.64
N ASP A 92 20.63 -3.94 -53.74
CA ASP A 92 21.51 -4.93 -53.11
C ASP A 92 23.00 -4.94 -53.55
N ALA A 93 23.76 -5.85 -52.90
CA ALA A 93 24.95 -6.59 -53.36
C ALA A 93 26.36 -6.20 -52.85
N GLU A 94 26.81 -6.97 -51.85
CA GLU A 94 28.06 -7.76 -51.80
C GLU A 94 29.48 -7.18 -52.11
N GLU A 95 30.34 -7.40 -51.10
CA GLU A 95 31.72 -7.91 -51.15
C GLU A 95 32.94 -6.99 -51.42
N THR A 96 34.06 -7.46 -50.83
CA THR A 96 35.48 -7.11 -50.99
C THR A 96 36.00 -5.87 -50.26
N ALA A 97 37.23 -6.02 -49.76
CA ALA A 97 37.99 -5.03 -49.01
C ALA A 97 39.41 -4.93 -49.60
N TRP A 98 40.02 -3.75 -49.46
CA TRP A 98 41.43 -3.33 -49.59
C TRP A 98 41.39 -1.79 -49.67
N ALA A 99 42.40 -0.99 -49.33
CA ALA A 99 43.60 -1.10 -48.47
C ALA A 99 44.22 0.32 -48.46
N GLU A 100 45.33 0.51 -47.75
CA GLU A 100 46.21 1.71 -47.79
C GLU A 100 45.59 3.02 -47.22
N GLU A 101 46.30 3.99 -46.61
CA GLU A 101 47.51 4.13 -45.77
C GLU A 101 47.94 5.63 -45.85
N GLU A 102 49.05 6.02 -45.22
CA GLU A 102 49.74 7.33 -45.27
C GLU A 102 49.17 8.49 -44.40
N THR A 103 49.99 9.34 -43.75
CA THR A 103 51.48 9.40 -43.63
C THR A 103 51.96 10.15 -42.37
N GLU A 104 53.17 9.79 -41.90
CA GLU A 104 54.20 10.58 -41.15
C GLU A 104 53.87 11.38 -39.86
N ALA A 105 54.75 11.60 -38.87
CA ALA A 105 56.06 11.04 -38.40
C ALA A 105 56.51 11.86 -37.14
N LYS A 106 57.68 11.79 -36.48
CA LYS A 106 58.99 11.06 -36.60
C LYS A 106 59.39 10.58 -35.16
N THR A 107 60.59 10.56 -34.53
CA THR A 107 61.97 11.10 -34.69
C THR A 107 63.04 10.17 -34.09
N SER A 108 64.21 10.06 -34.75
CA SER A 108 65.57 9.68 -34.26
C SER A 108 65.73 8.53 -33.24
N GLU A 109 66.34 7.38 -33.55
CA GLU A 109 67.72 7.10 -34.04
C GLU A 109 68.86 7.31 -33.02
N ALA A 110 69.60 6.20 -32.76
CA ALA A 110 71.07 6.15 -32.78
C ALA A 110 71.57 4.67 -32.87
N THR A 111 72.08 4.26 -34.05
CA THR A 111 73.39 3.57 -34.31
C THR A 111 73.96 2.56 -33.28
N ASP A 112 74.63 1.44 -33.60
CA ASP A 112 75.23 0.87 -34.83
C ASP A 112 75.73 -0.57 -34.50
N THR A 113 75.99 -1.54 -35.40
CA THR A 113 75.82 -1.69 -36.87
C THR A 113 75.56 -3.18 -37.20
N GLU A 114 75.41 -3.55 -38.48
CA GLU A 114 75.24 -4.91 -39.03
C GLU A 114 76.55 -5.71 -39.20
N GLU A 115 76.46 -7.03 -39.44
CA GLU A 115 76.78 -7.71 -40.74
C GLU A 115 76.31 -9.19 -40.66
N SER A 116 75.30 -9.66 -41.42
CA SER A 116 75.36 -10.31 -42.75
C SER A 116 76.20 -11.62 -42.82
N ALA A 117 75.87 -12.68 -43.59
CA ALA A 117 75.00 -12.76 -44.77
C ALA A 117 74.43 -14.16 -45.12
N THR A 118 73.25 -14.18 -45.74
CA THR A 118 72.79 -15.02 -46.89
C THR A 118 72.86 -16.58 -46.92
N VAL A 119 71.68 -17.21 -46.72
CA VAL A 119 70.80 -17.83 -47.78
C VAL A 119 71.18 -19.15 -48.53
N ASN A 120 70.15 -20.02 -48.64
CA ASN A 120 69.85 -21.14 -49.58
C ASN A 120 70.41 -22.58 -49.38
N SER A 121 69.50 -23.48 -48.94
CA SER A 121 68.99 -24.73 -49.59
C SER A 121 69.92 -25.80 -50.20
N PRO A 122 69.51 -27.10 -50.29
CA PRO A 122 68.13 -27.64 -50.19
C PRO A 122 67.94 -28.85 -49.25
N GLU A 123 66.73 -29.42 -49.24
CA GLU A 123 66.42 -30.75 -48.70
C GLU A 123 67.18 -31.88 -49.44
N THR A 124 67.62 -32.93 -48.72
CA THR A 124 67.20 -34.34 -48.96
C THR A 124 67.71 -35.28 -47.86
N THR A 125 67.08 -36.46 -47.76
CA THR A 125 67.32 -37.52 -46.76
C THR A 125 68.49 -38.44 -47.11
N GLU A 126 69.29 -38.87 -46.11
CA GLU A 126 69.68 -40.29 -45.93
C GLU A 126 70.27 -40.55 -44.52
N GLU A 127 70.50 -41.83 -44.19
CA GLU A 127 70.83 -42.34 -42.85
C GLU A 127 72.31 -42.16 -42.45
N ALA A 128 72.64 -42.14 -41.14
CA ALA A 128 73.14 -43.35 -40.45
C ALA A 128 73.98 -43.08 -39.16
N VAL A 129 74.02 -44.13 -38.31
CA VAL A 129 74.93 -44.40 -37.18
C VAL A 129 74.76 -43.54 -35.90
N ALA A 130 74.52 -44.24 -34.79
CA ALA A 130 74.58 -43.70 -33.42
C ALA A 130 75.93 -44.05 -32.75
N GLU A 131 76.31 -43.26 -31.74
CA GLU A 131 77.24 -43.69 -30.68
C GLU A 131 76.47 -43.72 -29.35
N GLU A 132 76.60 -44.82 -28.60
CA GLU A 132 75.87 -45.04 -27.34
C GLU A 132 76.46 -44.19 -26.20
N LYS A 133 75.59 -43.47 -25.47
CA LYS A 133 75.84 -43.11 -24.07
C LYS A 133 75.30 -44.25 -23.19
N PRO A 134 75.90 -44.56 -22.04
CA PRO A 134 75.57 -45.79 -21.29
C PRO A 134 74.19 -45.72 -20.64
N ASP A 135 73.59 -46.88 -20.44
CA ASP A 135 72.32 -47.06 -19.73
C ASP A 135 72.36 -46.34 -18.36
N VAL A 136 71.46 -45.36 -18.21
CA VAL A 136 70.89 -45.07 -16.89
C VAL A 136 69.91 -46.21 -16.61
N ALA A 137 69.90 -46.72 -15.37
CA ALA A 137 68.97 -47.77 -15.01
C ALA A 137 67.53 -47.30 -15.29
N THR A 138 66.76 -48.12 -16.00
CA THR A 138 65.31 -47.99 -16.04
C THR A 138 64.80 -48.04 -14.60
N PRO A 139 64.01 -47.06 -14.12
CA PRO A 139 63.27 -47.20 -12.87
C PRO A 139 62.51 -48.54 -12.88
N ALA A 140 62.46 -49.21 -11.72
CA ALA A 140 61.58 -50.36 -11.57
C ALA A 140 60.12 -49.91 -11.80
N GLU A 141 59.25 -50.85 -12.18
CA GLU A 141 57.80 -50.59 -12.28
C GLU A 141 57.32 -50.08 -10.91
N VAL A 142 57.01 -48.79 -10.83
CA VAL A 142 56.41 -48.17 -9.65
C VAL A 142 55.00 -48.74 -9.56
N ASP A 143 54.77 -49.67 -8.63
CA ASP A 143 53.45 -50.28 -8.43
C ASP A 143 52.44 -49.17 -8.09
N ASN A 144 51.23 -49.26 -8.65
CA ASN A 144 50.20 -48.20 -8.62
C ASN A 144 49.52 -48.11 -7.25
N GLY A 145 50.33 -47.88 -6.21
CA GLY A 145 49.95 -47.82 -4.81
C GLY A 145 50.76 -46.78 -4.05
N LEU A 146 51.08 -47.09 -2.78
CA LEU A 146 51.74 -46.19 -1.85
C LEU A 146 53.27 -46.29 -1.99
N VAL A 147 53.93 -45.18 -2.35
CA VAL A 147 55.39 -45.10 -2.55
C VAL A 147 56.01 -44.22 -1.47
N THR A 148 57.03 -44.69 -0.73
CA THR A 148 57.65 -43.87 0.31
C THR A 148 58.80 -42.99 -0.20
N VAL A 149 59.02 -41.85 0.45
CA VAL A 149 60.22 -41.01 0.29
C VAL A 149 60.82 -40.76 1.68
N PRO A 150 62.04 -41.27 1.95
CA PRO A 150 62.87 -42.13 1.10
C PRO A 150 62.31 -43.55 0.85
N ASN A 151 62.80 -44.19 -0.21
CA ASN A 151 62.50 -45.58 -0.62
C ASN A 151 63.77 -46.45 -0.61
N GLU A 152 63.62 -47.77 -0.69
CA GLU A 152 64.75 -48.72 -0.68
C GLU A 152 65.70 -48.56 -1.88
N ASP A 153 65.22 -48.05 -3.02
CA ASP A 153 66.02 -47.82 -4.24
C ASP A 153 66.79 -46.48 -4.24
N GLY A 154 66.47 -45.57 -3.32
CA GLY A 154 67.09 -44.25 -3.20
C GLY A 154 66.67 -43.22 -4.25
N LEU A 155 65.51 -43.41 -4.90
CA LEU A 155 64.95 -42.46 -5.88
C LEU A 155 64.48 -41.18 -5.20
N THR A 156 64.74 -40.03 -5.83
CA THR A 156 64.24 -38.72 -5.40
C THR A 156 62.75 -38.55 -5.69
N LEU A 157 62.10 -37.60 -4.99
CA LEU A 157 60.68 -37.26 -5.19
C LEU A 157 60.35 -36.95 -6.67
N GLN A 158 61.22 -36.20 -7.36
CA GLN A 158 61.04 -35.86 -8.78
C GLN A 158 61.16 -37.09 -9.71
N GLU A 159 62.05 -38.03 -9.40
CA GLU A 159 62.20 -39.26 -10.20
C GLU A 159 60.96 -40.16 -10.09
N ILE A 160 60.34 -40.22 -8.91
CA ILE A 160 59.08 -40.96 -8.69
C ILE A 160 57.94 -40.31 -9.49
N ILE A 161 57.79 -38.98 -9.42
CA ILE A 161 56.76 -38.22 -10.17
C ILE A 161 56.93 -38.40 -11.68
N ASN A 162 58.18 -38.44 -12.17
CA ASN A 162 58.46 -38.71 -13.58
C ASN A 162 58.13 -40.14 -14.00
N ALA A 163 58.26 -41.12 -13.09
CA ALA A 163 58.01 -42.54 -13.32
C ALA A 163 56.56 -42.99 -13.11
N ALA A 164 55.71 -42.18 -12.46
CA ALA A 164 54.28 -42.42 -12.27
C ALA A 164 53.52 -42.67 -13.59
N GLU A 165 52.46 -43.48 -13.58
CA GLU A 165 51.62 -43.72 -14.77
C GLU A 165 50.74 -42.50 -15.09
N ASP A 166 50.63 -42.14 -16.39
CA ASP A 166 49.81 -41.00 -16.81
C ASP A 166 48.32 -41.25 -16.53
N ASN A 167 47.60 -40.22 -16.10
CA ASN A 167 46.18 -40.23 -15.75
C ASN A 167 45.80 -41.23 -14.64
N THR A 168 46.76 -41.60 -13.78
CA THR A 168 46.57 -42.56 -12.68
C THR A 168 47.14 -42.03 -11.36
N LEU A 169 46.26 -41.85 -10.36
CA LEU A 169 46.61 -41.36 -9.03
C LEU A 169 47.75 -42.16 -8.40
N THR A 170 48.91 -41.53 -8.27
CA THR A 170 50.09 -42.07 -7.58
C THR A 170 50.21 -41.40 -6.21
N THR A 171 50.17 -42.18 -5.13
CA THR A 171 50.25 -41.65 -3.75
C THR A 171 51.67 -41.82 -3.19
N ILE A 172 52.29 -40.70 -2.87
CA ILE A 172 53.65 -40.61 -2.33
C ILE A 172 53.57 -40.22 -0.85
N GLU A 173 54.23 -41.01 -0.02
CA GLU A 173 54.27 -40.88 1.44
C GLU A 173 55.64 -40.39 1.88
N ILE A 174 55.73 -39.17 2.42
CA ILE A 174 57.00 -38.61 2.90
C ILE A 174 57.19 -38.94 4.38
N THR A 175 58.41 -39.35 4.77
CA THR A 175 58.73 -39.78 6.15
C THR A 175 59.95 -39.08 6.76
N GLU A 176 60.41 -37.99 6.12
CA GLU A 176 61.40 -37.04 6.63
C GLU A 176 61.26 -35.70 5.89
N ASP A 177 61.90 -34.63 6.39
CA ASP A 177 61.94 -33.33 5.70
C ASP A 177 62.77 -33.42 4.40
N ILE A 178 62.27 -32.81 3.31
CA ILE A 178 62.83 -32.87 1.95
C ILE A 178 63.37 -31.49 1.53
N GLU A 179 64.69 -31.34 1.45
CA GLU A 179 65.34 -30.23 0.71
C GLU A 179 65.34 -30.54 -0.80
N LEU A 180 64.80 -29.64 -1.63
CA LEU A 180 64.69 -29.83 -3.08
C LEU A 180 65.91 -29.27 -3.85
N GLU A 181 66.63 -30.09 -4.62
CA GLU A 181 67.75 -29.60 -5.47
C GLU A 181 67.30 -28.78 -6.70
N SER A 182 66.04 -28.94 -7.14
CA SER A 182 65.43 -28.23 -8.27
C SER A 182 64.01 -27.77 -7.93
N CYS A 183 63.39 -26.96 -8.80
CA CYS A 183 61.93 -26.84 -8.79
C CYS A 183 61.30 -28.25 -8.92
N LEU A 184 60.27 -28.52 -8.13
CA LEU A 184 59.48 -29.74 -8.21
C LEU A 184 58.42 -29.55 -9.31
N LEU A 185 58.63 -30.21 -10.45
CA LEU A 185 57.73 -30.17 -11.59
C LEU A 185 56.75 -31.34 -11.53
N ILE A 186 55.45 -31.07 -11.65
CA ILE A 186 54.43 -32.07 -11.96
C ILE A 186 54.07 -31.93 -13.44
N PRO A 187 54.53 -32.85 -14.32
CA PRO A 187 54.28 -32.77 -15.76
C PRO A 187 52.81 -32.97 -16.13
N ALA A 188 52.41 -32.44 -17.28
CA ALA A 188 51.09 -32.64 -17.86
C ALA A 188 50.69 -34.13 -17.90
N ASN A 189 49.42 -34.44 -17.64
CA ASN A 189 48.83 -35.78 -17.51
C ASN A 189 49.25 -36.58 -16.25
N LYS A 190 50.02 -36.05 -15.30
CA LYS A 190 50.24 -36.74 -14.00
C LYS A 190 49.11 -36.44 -13.01
N ASP A 191 48.80 -37.41 -12.17
CA ASP A 191 47.91 -37.28 -11.02
C ASP A 191 48.66 -37.77 -9.77
N ILE A 192 49.07 -36.83 -8.91
CA ILE A 192 50.00 -37.06 -7.80
C ILE A 192 49.36 -36.63 -6.48
N LYS A 193 49.41 -37.49 -5.46
CA LYS A 193 49.15 -37.10 -4.07
C LYS A 193 50.42 -37.23 -3.25
N ILE A 194 50.77 -36.20 -2.47
CA ILE A 194 51.89 -36.20 -1.53
C ILE A 194 51.33 -36.05 -0.11
N GLN A 195 51.64 -37.00 0.79
CA GLN A 195 51.08 -37.05 2.14
C GLN A 195 52.13 -37.37 3.23
N SER A 196 51.90 -36.93 4.47
CA SER A 196 52.47 -37.57 5.67
C SER A 196 51.42 -38.45 6.35
N SER A 197 51.88 -39.51 7.02
CA SER A 197 51.06 -40.70 7.36
C SER A 197 51.10 -41.07 8.85
N ASP A 198 52.02 -40.47 9.60
CA ASP A 198 52.12 -40.56 11.06
C ASP A 198 51.59 -39.28 11.73
N GLU A 199 51.82 -39.14 13.04
CA GLU A 199 51.44 -37.94 13.80
C GLU A 199 52.43 -36.77 13.59
N GLU A 200 53.38 -36.86 12.66
CA GLU A 200 54.33 -35.79 12.30
C GLU A 200 54.01 -35.18 10.92
N GLN A 201 54.29 -33.87 10.80
CA GLN A 201 54.04 -33.07 9.59
C GLN A 201 55.39 -32.64 9.00
N TYR A 202 55.90 -33.43 8.06
CA TYR A 202 57.17 -33.20 7.38
C TYR A 202 57.12 -32.05 6.38
N THR A 203 58.30 -31.48 6.09
CA THR A 203 58.49 -30.22 5.37
C THR A 203 59.13 -30.45 4.01
N ILE A 204 58.63 -29.79 2.97
CA ILE A 204 59.27 -29.65 1.66
C ILE A 204 59.79 -28.20 1.56
N GLU A 205 61.09 -28.01 1.39
CA GLU A 205 61.70 -26.67 1.35
C GLU A 205 62.87 -26.50 0.35
N ALA A 206 63.29 -25.24 0.17
CA ALA A 206 64.44 -24.87 -0.65
C ALA A 206 65.76 -24.98 0.13
N PRO A 207 66.89 -25.42 -0.48
CA PRO A 207 68.13 -25.69 0.24
C PRO A 207 68.70 -24.45 0.92
N GLY A 208 69.25 -24.61 2.11
CA GLY A 208 69.71 -23.51 2.97
C GLY A 208 70.98 -22.79 2.51
N GLY A 209 70.97 -22.09 1.37
CA GLY A 209 72.16 -21.43 0.83
C GLY A 209 71.94 -20.31 -0.20
N LEU A 210 72.91 -19.39 -0.25
CA LEU A 210 73.02 -18.20 -1.11
C LEU A 210 73.15 -18.46 -2.63
N ILE A 211 72.84 -19.68 -3.10
CA ILE A 211 73.38 -20.22 -4.37
C ILE A 211 72.28 -20.69 -5.35
N ALA A 212 71.09 -21.06 -4.88
CA ALA A 212 69.98 -21.49 -5.72
C ALA A 212 68.76 -20.58 -5.56
N LEU A 213 68.60 -19.62 -6.47
CA LEU A 213 67.35 -18.86 -6.63
C LEU A 213 66.49 -19.57 -7.67
N PHE A 214 65.51 -20.35 -7.23
CA PHE A 214 64.52 -20.95 -8.12
C PHE A 214 63.63 -19.86 -8.74
N GLN A 215 62.97 -20.17 -9.86
CA GLN A 215 61.83 -19.35 -10.28
C GLN A 215 60.66 -19.65 -9.35
N ASN A 216 60.18 -20.91 -9.35
CA ASN A 216 59.18 -21.41 -8.41
C ASN A 216 59.77 -22.57 -7.60
N LEU A 217 59.25 -22.84 -6.40
CA LEU A 217 59.64 -24.05 -5.65
C LEU A 217 58.92 -25.28 -6.23
N ILE A 218 57.65 -25.12 -6.61
CA ILE A 218 56.80 -26.15 -7.22
C ILE A 218 56.09 -25.56 -8.45
N SER A 219 56.00 -26.34 -9.52
CA SER A 219 55.24 -26.00 -10.75
C SER A 219 54.36 -27.17 -11.15
N VAL A 220 53.08 -26.92 -11.39
CA VAL A 220 52.09 -27.89 -11.89
C VAL A 220 51.66 -27.48 -13.28
N GLU A 221 51.96 -28.30 -14.29
CA GLU A 221 51.65 -28.01 -15.69
C GLU A 221 50.15 -28.15 -16.02
N GLU A 222 49.75 -27.58 -17.15
CA GLU A 222 48.40 -27.70 -17.73
C GLU A 222 48.01 -29.18 -17.88
N GLY A 223 46.82 -29.56 -17.40
CA GLY A 223 46.36 -30.95 -17.40
C GLY A 223 47.09 -31.90 -16.44
N ALA A 224 47.79 -31.37 -15.42
CA ALA A 224 48.30 -32.15 -14.29
C ALA A 224 47.48 -31.89 -13.01
N HIS A 225 47.42 -32.88 -12.12
CA HIS A 225 46.73 -32.80 -10.83
C HIS A 225 47.71 -33.09 -9.67
N LEU A 226 47.67 -32.27 -8.61
CA LEU A 226 48.51 -32.42 -7.41
C LEU A 226 47.70 -32.25 -6.12
N THR A 227 47.79 -33.18 -5.18
CA THR A 227 47.16 -33.08 -3.85
C THR A 227 48.19 -33.12 -2.74
N PHE A 228 48.05 -32.25 -1.73
CA PHE A 228 48.80 -32.30 -0.47
C PHE A 228 47.87 -32.61 0.72
N GLU A 229 48.28 -33.49 1.62
CA GLU A 229 47.62 -33.77 2.91
C GLU A 229 48.66 -33.98 4.03
N ASN A 230 48.52 -33.32 5.18
CA ASN A 230 49.48 -33.39 6.30
C ASN A 230 50.96 -33.11 5.91
N VAL A 231 51.20 -32.16 4.98
CA VAL A 231 52.55 -31.77 4.52
C VAL A 231 52.74 -30.27 4.66
N ARG A 232 53.92 -29.84 5.11
CA ARG A 232 54.32 -28.43 5.16
C ARG A 232 55.16 -28.07 3.95
N ILE A 233 54.86 -26.96 3.27
CA ILE A 233 55.64 -26.36 2.19
C ILE A 233 56.19 -25.04 2.74
N LEU A 234 57.52 -24.96 2.89
CA LEU A 234 58.17 -23.84 3.58
C LEU A 234 58.95 -22.96 2.62
N SER A 235 58.53 -21.70 2.49
CA SER A 235 59.27 -20.66 1.78
C SER A 235 60.33 -20.03 2.68
N SER A 236 61.61 -20.21 2.31
CA SER A 236 62.75 -19.59 2.97
C SER A 236 63.18 -18.30 2.26
N ARG A 237 63.74 -17.35 3.01
CA ARG A 237 64.15 -15.99 2.56
C ARG A 237 65.12 -15.94 1.36
N GLN A 238 65.61 -17.08 0.85
CA GLN A 238 66.54 -17.18 -0.28
C GLN A 238 66.03 -18.07 -1.43
N GLY A 239 64.86 -18.70 -1.31
CA GLY A 239 64.45 -19.80 -2.19
C GLY A 239 63.99 -19.41 -3.60
N THR A 240 63.02 -18.50 -3.75
CA THR A 240 62.35 -18.22 -5.03
C THR A 240 62.47 -16.77 -5.51
N ARG A 241 62.26 -16.56 -6.81
CA ARG A 241 62.09 -15.25 -7.46
C ARG A 241 60.67 -15.00 -7.97
N GLY A 242 59.95 -16.07 -8.28
CA GLY A 242 58.53 -16.15 -8.54
C GLY A 242 57.81 -16.85 -7.37
N PRO A 243 56.58 -17.33 -7.57
CA PRO A 243 55.77 -17.91 -6.51
C PRO A 243 56.36 -19.19 -5.91
N VAL A 244 55.96 -19.52 -4.68
CA VAL A 244 56.29 -20.81 -4.05
C VAL A 244 55.67 -21.94 -4.88
N LEU A 245 54.40 -21.78 -5.27
CA LEU A 245 53.66 -22.72 -6.10
C LEU A 245 53.08 -21.99 -7.32
N LEU A 246 53.43 -22.46 -8.52
CA LEU A 246 52.78 -22.07 -9.77
C LEU A 246 51.81 -23.16 -10.22
N VAL A 247 50.54 -22.80 -10.39
CA VAL A 247 49.43 -23.67 -10.76
C VAL A 247 48.94 -23.30 -12.16
N ASN A 248 49.27 -24.14 -13.15
CA ASN A 248 48.69 -24.09 -14.50
C ASN A 248 47.73 -25.27 -14.74
N GLY A 249 47.82 -26.33 -13.94
CA GLY A 249 46.85 -27.43 -13.84
C GLY A 249 45.96 -27.31 -12.59
N GLU A 250 45.64 -28.43 -11.94
CA GLU A 250 44.87 -28.46 -10.69
C GLU A 250 45.75 -28.77 -9.47
N VAL A 251 45.55 -28.02 -8.37
CA VAL A 251 46.15 -28.32 -7.06
C VAL A 251 45.10 -28.32 -5.95
N THR A 252 45.13 -29.33 -5.08
CA THR A 252 44.34 -29.41 -3.85
C THR A 252 45.21 -29.36 -2.60
N LEU A 253 44.90 -28.44 -1.68
CA LEU A 253 45.44 -28.37 -0.32
C LEU A 253 44.43 -29.00 0.65
N GLY A 254 44.56 -30.31 0.87
CA GLY A 254 43.71 -31.12 1.74
C GLY A 254 43.96 -30.94 3.23
N GLU A 255 43.44 -31.85 4.05
CA GLU A 255 43.51 -31.81 5.51
C GLU A 255 44.98 -31.67 6.00
N ASP A 256 45.22 -30.72 6.91
CA ASP A 256 46.51 -30.38 7.51
C ASP A 256 47.69 -30.12 6.52
N ALA A 257 47.43 -29.80 5.25
CA ALA A 257 48.45 -29.23 4.36
C ALA A 257 48.73 -27.76 4.72
N ILE A 258 50.00 -27.35 4.85
CA ILE A 258 50.37 -25.97 5.24
C ILE A 258 51.37 -25.37 4.26
N ILE A 259 51.06 -24.21 3.68
CA ILE A 259 52.04 -23.35 2.98
C ILE A 259 52.36 -22.17 3.91
N THR A 260 53.64 -21.98 4.26
CA THR A 260 54.05 -20.93 5.21
C THR A 260 55.48 -20.42 4.93
N THR A 261 55.92 -19.39 5.64
CA THR A 261 57.23 -18.76 5.48
C THR A 261 57.93 -18.51 6.82
N ASN A 262 59.26 -18.70 6.84
CA ASN A 262 60.10 -18.33 7.98
C ASN A 262 60.68 -16.90 7.90
N SER A 263 60.22 -16.07 6.94
CA SER A 263 60.73 -14.71 6.68
C SER A 263 59.74 -13.61 7.07
N ASN A 264 60.10 -12.80 8.06
CA ASN A 264 59.37 -11.59 8.47
C ASN A 264 59.61 -10.38 7.52
N GLU A 265 60.07 -10.60 6.29
CA GLU A 265 60.38 -9.55 5.30
C GLU A 265 59.53 -9.76 4.04
N LYS A 266 59.12 -8.65 3.41
CA LYS A 266 58.30 -8.70 2.19
C LYS A 266 59.03 -9.47 1.09
N GLN A 267 58.36 -10.47 0.51
CA GLN A 267 58.88 -11.34 -0.53
C GLN A 267 58.90 -10.66 -1.91
N PHE A 268 59.49 -11.31 -2.91
CA PHE A 268 59.65 -10.77 -4.27
C PHE A 268 58.50 -11.14 -5.23
N ALA A 269 57.61 -12.05 -4.84
CA ALA A 269 56.45 -12.51 -5.61
C ALA A 269 55.28 -12.87 -4.68
N SER A 270 54.11 -13.16 -5.26
CA SER A 270 52.98 -13.78 -4.55
C SER A 270 53.31 -15.21 -4.11
N THR A 271 52.55 -15.77 -3.18
CA THR A 271 52.84 -17.10 -2.61
C THR A 271 52.43 -18.23 -3.53
N VAL A 272 51.15 -18.29 -3.88
CA VAL A 272 50.62 -19.18 -4.92
C VAL A 272 50.17 -18.31 -6.10
N LYS A 273 50.50 -18.75 -7.32
CA LYS A 273 49.92 -18.19 -8.54
C LYS A 273 49.07 -19.24 -9.24
N VAL A 274 47.85 -18.87 -9.62
CA VAL A 274 46.98 -19.65 -10.52
C VAL A 274 46.95 -18.93 -11.87
N ASP A 275 47.37 -19.59 -12.95
CA ASP A 275 47.69 -18.95 -14.24
C ASP A 275 47.20 -19.79 -15.43
N GLY A 276 46.07 -19.40 -16.03
CA GLY A 276 45.45 -20.10 -17.16
C GLY A 276 43.96 -20.43 -16.95
N GLU A 277 43.20 -20.59 -18.04
CA GLU A 277 41.74 -20.77 -18.03
C GLU A 277 41.28 -22.06 -17.30
N ASP A 278 41.99 -23.17 -17.52
CA ASP A 278 41.75 -24.46 -16.86
C ASP A 278 42.54 -24.63 -15.54
N ALA A 279 43.24 -23.58 -15.06
CA ALA A 279 44.06 -23.66 -13.85
C ALA A 279 43.22 -23.51 -12.57
N ILE A 280 43.34 -24.46 -11.64
CA ILE A 280 42.49 -24.55 -10.45
C ILE A 280 43.33 -24.73 -9.18
N LEU A 281 43.15 -23.87 -8.19
CA LEU A 281 43.60 -24.09 -6.81
C LEU A 281 42.40 -24.35 -5.90
N THR A 282 42.39 -25.48 -5.19
CA THR A 282 41.35 -25.87 -4.25
C THR A 282 41.90 -25.97 -2.83
N ILE A 283 41.39 -25.15 -1.91
CA ILE A 283 41.65 -25.25 -0.48
C ILE A 283 40.55 -26.10 0.16
N ALA A 284 40.93 -27.27 0.67
CA ALA A 284 40.05 -28.34 1.14
C ALA A 284 40.51 -28.91 2.50
N GLY A 285 41.07 -28.05 3.35
CA GLY A 285 41.51 -28.37 4.70
C GLY A 285 42.78 -27.61 5.07
N GLY A 286 43.62 -27.29 4.08
CA GLY A 286 44.94 -26.70 4.30
C GLY A 286 44.94 -25.22 4.67
N THR A 287 46.12 -24.75 5.11
CA THR A 287 46.38 -23.38 5.55
C THR A 287 47.44 -22.70 4.67
N ILE A 288 47.25 -21.43 4.33
CA ILE A 288 48.29 -20.57 3.74
C ILE A 288 48.51 -19.37 4.68
N SER A 289 49.71 -19.20 5.25
CA SER A 289 49.94 -18.23 6.33
C SER A 289 51.24 -17.41 6.26
N ASP A 290 51.21 -16.23 6.90
CA ASP A 290 52.37 -15.38 7.25
C ASP A 290 53.08 -14.66 6.07
N PHE A 291 52.54 -14.74 4.85
CA PHE A 291 53.19 -14.18 3.67
C PHE A 291 52.94 -12.68 3.49
N SER A 292 54.00 -11.88 3.41
CA SER A 292 53.93 -10.45 3.09
C SER A 292 54.59 -10.13 1.75
N PHE A 293 53.93 -9.33 0.91
CA PHE A 293 54.35 -8.99 -0.45
C PHE A 293 54.17 -7.47 -0.75
N THR A 294 54.85 -6.96 -1.79
CA THR A 294 54.73 -5.57 -2.28
C THR A 294 53.86 -5.41 -3.52
N GLY A 295 53.43 -6.50 -4.16
CA GLY A 295 52.47 -6.48 -5.27
C GLY A 295 51.10 -6.96 -4.83
N SER A 296 50.36 -7.57 -5.76
CA SER A 296 49.00 -8.10 -5.55
C SER A 296 49.01 -9.56 -5.02
N GLY A 297 48.07 -9.91 -4.14
CA GLY A 297 47.80 -11.30 -3.73
C GLY A 297 48.84 -11.88 -2.76
N GLY A 298 48.68 -11.62 -1.46
CA GLY A 298 49.65 -12.04 -0.43
C GLY A 298 49.78 -13.57 -0.32
N ALA A 299 48.65 -14.29 -0.30
CA ALA A 299 48.59 -15.75 -0.31
C ALA A 299 48.32 -16.32 -1.71
N VAL A 300 47.39 -15.75 -2.47
CA VAL A 300 47.03 -16.23 -3.81
C VAL A 300 46.88 -15.07 -4.79
N PHE A 301 47.52 -15.21 -5.95
CA PHE A 301 47.27 -14.36 -7.12
C PHE A 301 46.63 -15.21 -8.22
N VAL A 302 45.41 -14.86 -8.62
CA VAL A 302 44.60 -15.58 -9.62
C VAL A 302 44.59 -14.78 -10.92
N GLU A 303 45.20 -15.31 -11.96
CA GLU A 303 45.33 -14.68 -13.28
C GLU A 303 44.64 -15.58 -14.33
N ASN A 304 43.39 -15.23 -14.71
CA ASN A 304 42.53 -16.00 -15.62
C ASN A 304 42.14 -17.42 -15.16
N GLY A 305 42.53 -17.87 -13.95
CA GLY A 305 42.18 -19.19 -13.39
C GLY A 305 41.11 -19.15 -12.28
N THR A 306 40.96 -20.27 -11.57
CA THR A 306 39.95 -20.45 -10.50
C THR A 306 40.57 -20.78 -9.13
N LEU A 307 40.08 -20.13 -8.08
CA LEU A 307 40.35 -20.46 -6.67
C LEU A 307 39.07 -20.95 -5.98
N ASN A 308 39.05 -22.22 -5.57
CA ASN A 308 38.00 -22.80 -4.73
C ASN A 308 38.43 -22.78 -3.27
N ILE A 309 37.63 -22.21 -2.38
CA ILE A 309 37.81 -22.31 -0.91
C ILE A 309 36.60 -23.06 -0.36
N THR A 310 36.82 -24.33 -0.01
CA THR A 310 35.78 -25.25 0.49
C THR A 310 35.90 -25.49 2.00
N SER A 311 37.13 -25.42 2.51
CA SER A 311 37.49 -25.46 3.93
C SER A 311 38.92 -24.90 4.07
N GLY A 312 39.62 -25.18 5.17
CA GLY A 312 40.96 -24.63 5.41
C GLY A 312 40.97 -23.14 5.77
N THR A 313 42.14 -22.49 5.63
CA THR A 313 42.35 -21.11 6.10
C THR A 313 43.40 -20.36 5.27
N ILE A 314 43.20 -19.05 5.08
CA ILE A 314 44.25 -18.11 4.72
C ILE A 314 44.38 -17.09 5.85
N GLU A 315 45.57 -16.95 6.46
CA GLU A 315 45.74 -16.08 7.65
C GLU A 315 47.05 -15.29 7.70
N ASN A 316 47.01 -14.10 8.32
CA ASN A 316 48.17 -13.24 8.57
C ASN A 316 49.00 -12.85 7.32
N CYS A 317 48.38 -12.90 6.13
CA CYS A 317 49.01 -12.52 4.86
C CYS A 317 48.83 -11.02 4.55
N SER A 318 49.74 -10.43 3.77
CA SER A 318 49.68 -9.01 3.44
C SER A 318 50.24 -8.67 2.06
N ALA A 319 49.65 -7.68 1.40
CA ALA A 319 49.96 -7.27 0.03
C ALA A 319 49.79 -5.75 -0.16
N HIS A 320 50.06 -5.24 -1.36
CA HIS A 320 49.62 -3.89 -1.74
C HIS A 320 48.12 -3.88 -2.06
N LEU A 321 47.67 -4.88 -2.83
CA LEU A 321 46.28 -5.14 -3.20
C LEU A 321 45.97 -6.61 -2.92
N GLY A 322 44.83 -6.92 -2.30
CA GLY A 322 44.47 -8.32 -2.01
C GLY A 322 45.37 -8.95 -0.95
N GLY A 323 45.22 -8.54 0.31
CA GLY A 323 46.07 -8.97 1.42
C GLY A 323 46.13 -10.50 1.58
N ALA A 324 45.01 -11.18 1.34
CA ALA A 324 44.97 -12.63 1.14
C ALA A 324 45.00 -12.99 -0.35
N VAL A 325 44.04 -12.50 -1.14
CA VAL A 325 43.81 -12.90 -2.53
C VAL A 325 43.68 -11.70 -3.44
N ALA A 326 44.31 -11.72 -4.61
CA ALA A 326 44.01 -10.79 -5.69
C ALA A 326 43.68 -11.54 -6.99
N VAL A 327 42.76 -10.99 -7.79
CA VAL A 327 42.18 -11.64 -8.96
C VAL A 327 42.20 -10.70 -10.16
N GLU A 328 42.71 -11.19 -11.30
CA GLU A 328 42.80 -10.44 -12.55
C GLU A 328 42.40 -11.30 -13.77
N LYS A 329 42.13 -10.63 -14.88
CA LYS A 329 41.87 -11.23 -16.21
C LYS A 329 40.73 -12.25 -16.22
N GLN A 330 39.54 -11.87 -15.73
CA GLN A 330 38.37 -12.76 -15.63
C GLN A 330 38.57 -13.97 -14.69
N GLY A 331 39.58 -13.93 -13.81
CA GLY A 331 39.77 -14.94 -12.78
C GLY A 331 38.56 -15.06 -11.85
N THR A 332 38.38 -16.24 -11.27
CA THR A 332 37.19 -16.58 -10.47
C THR A 332 37.59 -17.09 -9.08
N VAL A 333 36.85 -16.67 -8.04
CA VAL A 333 37.01 -17.15 -6.67
C VAL A 333 35.67 -17.64 -6.14
N ILE A 334 35.61 -18.91 -5.71
CA ILE A 334 34.40 -19.58 -5.20
C ILE A 334 34.63 -19.96 -3.73
N MET A 335 33.96 -19.27 -2.81
CA MET A 335 34.08 -19.49 -1.37
C MET A 335 32.83 -20.18 -0.82
N SER A 336 32.88 -21.51 -0.70
CA SER A 336 31.81 -22.34 -0.12
C SER A 336 32.07 -22.71 1.35
N GLY A 337 33.28 -22.46 1.85
CA GLY A 337 33.67 -22.66 3.23
C GLY A 337 35.01 -22.00 3.56
N GLY A 338 35.68 -22.50 4.59
CA GLY A 338 36.99 -22.02 5.03
C GLY A 338 36.98 -20.63 5.69
N GLN A 339 38.17 -20.12 6.00
CA GLN A 339 38.36 -18.79 6.58
C GLN A 339 39.41 -17.97 5.80
N ILE A 340 39.20 -16.67 5.67
CA ILE A 340 40.23 -15.67 5.36
C ILE A 340 40.27 -14.71 6.55
N LYS A 341 41.42 -14.54 7.21
CA LYS A 341 41.47 -13.71 8.43
C LYS A 341 42.80 -13.04 8.74
N GLU A 342 42.76 -11.93 9.47
CA GLU A 342 43.96 -11.21 9.95
C GLU A 342 44.88 -10.73 8.80
N CYS A 343 44.36 -10.68 7.57
CA CYS A 343 45.11 -10.29 6.37
C CYS A 343 45.02 -8.78 6.08
N LYS A 344 46.06 -8.21 5.46
CA LYS A 344 46.18 -6.76 5.28
C LYS A 344 46.63 -6.29 3.88
N ALA A 345 45.86 -5.40 3.28
CA ALA A 345 46.29 -4.61 2.12
C ALA A 345 46.86 -3.24 2.54
N ASP A 346 47.98 -2.83 1.94
CA ASP A 346 48.50 -1.46 2.08
C ASP A 346 47.64 -0.43 1.31
N GLU A 347 46.83 -0.86 0.34
CA GLU A 347 45.83 -0.04 -0.36
C GLU A 347 44.41 -0.62 -0.25
N SER A 348 44.04 -1.63 -1.05
CA SER A 348 42.65 -2.12 -1.16
C SER A 348 42.52 -3.65 -1.10
N GLY A 349 41.41 -4.14 -0.55
CA GLY A 349 41.09 -5.57 -0.47
C GLY A 349 41.91 -6.29 0.60
N GLY A 350 41.62 -6.05 1.88
CA GLY A 350 42.40 -6.63 2.99
C GLY A 350 42.35 -8.16 3.01
N GLY A 351 41.17 -8.72 2.75
CA GLY A 351 41.00 -10.11 2.32
C GLY A 351 41.24 -10.24 0.81
N ILE A 352 40.24 -9.87 0.02
CA ILE A 352 40.17 -10.13 -1.44
C ILE A 352 40.15 -8.81 -2.23
N TYR A 353 40.89 -8.75 -3.34
CA TYR A 353 40.85 -7.68 -4.33
C TYR A 353 40.50 -8.22 -5.74
N LEU A 354 39.55 -7.58 -6.43
CA LEU A 354 39.23 -7.84 -7.84
C LEU A 354 39.68 -6.66 -8.71
N ALA A 355 40.64 -6.90 -9.60
CA ALA A 355 41.10 -5.91 -10.58
C ALA A 355 40.06 -5.72 -11.70
N PRO A 356 39.98 -4.55 -12.37
CA PRO A 356 38.85 -4.21 -13.22
C PRO A 356 38.93 -4.90 -14.59
N THR A 357 38.46 -6.15 -14.64
CA THR A 357 38.85 -7.12 -15.68
C THR A 357 37.77 -8.15 -16.05
N GLY A 358 36.55 -8.05 -15.48
CA GLY A 358 35.50 -9.07 -15.65
C GLY A 358 35.68 -10.28 -14.72
N SER A 359 36.38 -10.11 -13.61
CA SER A 359 36.62 -11.16 -12.60
C SER A 359 35.38 -11.40 -11.72
N THR A 360 35.27 -12.58 -11.11
CA THR A 360 34.09 -13.01 -10.34
C THR A 360 34.46 -13.49 -8.94
N PHE A 361 33.68 -13.08 -7.93
CA PHE A 361 33.72 -13.66 -6.58
C PHE A 361 32.33 -14.15 -6.16
N ASP A 362 32.22 -15.44 -5.86
CA ASP A 362 30.98 -16.09 -5.41
C ASP A 362 31.14 -16.70 -4.01
N MET A 363 30.50 -16.10 -3.00
CA MET A 363 30.43 -16.64 -1.63
C MET A 363 29.12 -17.39 -1.41
N SER A 364 29.21 -18.62 -0.90
CA SER A 364 28.08 -19.44 -0.41
C SER A 364 28.30 -19.98 1.01
N GLY A 365 29.50 -19.81 1.57
CA GLY A 365 29.83 -20.18 2.94
C GLY A 365 31.18 -19.62 3.38
N GLY A 366 31.65 -20.03 4.56
CA GLY A 366 32.94 -19.59 5.11
C GLY A 366 32.89 -18.24 5.83
N GLU A 367 34.06 -17.73 6.20
CA GLU A 367 34.21 -16.47 6.95
C GLU A 367 35.37 -15.61 6.39
N ILE A 368 35.15 -14.30 6.20
CA ILE A 368 36.21 -13.31 5.98
C ILE A 368 36.21 -12.36 7.18
N THR A 369 37.20 -12.43 8.06
CA THR A 369 37.20 -11.70 9.34
C THR A 369 38.49 -10.98 9.72
N SER A 370 38.34 -9.79 10.29
CA SER A 370 39.46 -9.02 10.87
C SER A 370 40.58 -8.72 9.87
N CYS A 371 40.20 -8.46 8.61
CA CYS A 371 41.08 -7.98 7.57
C CYS A 371 41.09 -6.44 7.48
N ASP A 372 42.26 -5.87 7.18
CA ASP A 372 42.51 -4.43 7.09
C ASP A 372 42.85 -4.01 5.65
N ALA A 373 42.24 -2.93 5.17
CA ALA A 373 42.68 -2.20 3.98
C ALA A 373 42.86 -0.72 4.33
N TRP A 374 43.71 0.02 3.61
CA TRP A 374 43.77 1.48 3.81
C TRP A 374 42.57 2.18 3.17
N TRP A 375 42.36 1.97 1.87
CA TRP A 375 41.41 2.74 1.07
C TRP A 375 40.03 2.09 0.97
N ALA A 376 39.94 0.91 0.35
CA ALA A 376 38.68 0.25 0.02
C ALA A 376 38.67 -1.23 0.41
N GLY A 377 37.51 -1.74 0.85
CA GLY A 377 37.28 -3.17 1.03
C GLY A 377 38.18 -3.83 2.07
N GLY A 378 37.84 -3.67 3.36
CA GLY A 378 38.57 -4.37 4.43
C GLY A 378 38.52 -5.89 4.23
N ALA A 379 37.34 -6.43 3.93
CA ALA A 379 37.18 -7.84 3.55
C ALA A 379 37.30 -8.05 2.03
N ILE A 380 36.49 -7.34 1.24
CA ILE A 380 36.44 -7.47 -0.24
C ILE A 380 36.46 -6.07 -0.87
N ALA A 381 37.40 -5.84 -1.79
CA ALA A 381 37.43 -4.68 -2.67
C ALA A 381 37.30 -5.11 -4.13
N ASP A 382 36.39 -4.46 -4.86
CA ASP A 382 36.29 -4.54 -6.30
C ASP A 382 36.49 -3.14 -6.91
N ASP A 383 37.37 -3.05 -7.91
CA ASP A 383 37.76 -1.79 -8.57
C ASP A 383 36.90 -1.42 -9.80
N GLY A 384 36.01 -2.32 -10.25
CA GLY A 384 34.98 -2.02 -11.25
C GLY A 384 34.87 -3.01 -12.43
N GLY A 385 33.67 -3.12 -13.03
CA GLY A 385 33.40 -4.00 -14.16
C GLY A 385 33.45 -5.51 -13.86
N ASN A 386 33.26 -5.90 -12.60
CA ASN A 386 33.35 -7.28 -12.10
C ASN A 386 31.99 -7.76 -11.52
N SER A 387 31.95 -8.97 -10.95
CA SER A 387 30.77 -9.50 -10.25
C SER A 387 31.09 -10.02 -8.85
N VAL A 388 30.24 -9.67 -7.88
CA VAL A 388 30.37 -10.03 -6.45
C VAL A 388 29.04 -10.60 -5.94
N SER A 389 28.98 -11.92 -5.75
CA SER A 389 27.81 -12.63 -5.23
C SER A 389 28.01 -13.09 -3.79
N ILE A 390 26.98 -12.95 -2.96
CA ILE A 390 26.93 -13.50 -1.60
C ILE A 390 25.59 -14.25 -1.43
N SER A 391 25.69 -15.53 -1.07
CA SER A 391 24.58 -16.48 -0.91
C SER A 391 24.69 -17.31 0.38
N GLY A 392 25.56 -16.87 1.29
CA GLY A 392 25.87 -17.51 2.56
C GLY A 392 27.20 -16.99 3.13
N GLY A 393 27.60 -17.50 4.29
CA GLY A 393 28.86 -17.13 4.94
C GLY A 393 28.82 -15.82 5.74
N HIS A 394 29.98 -15.42 6.27
CA HIS A 394 30.13 -14.30 7.20
C HIS A 394 31.29 -13.37 6.80
N ILE A 395 31.04 -12.06 6.78
CA ILE A 395 32.05 -11.02 6.55
C ILE A 395 32.06 -10.12 7.79
N SER A 396 33.06 -10.23 8.68
CA SER A 396 32.98 -9.54 9.98
C SER A 396 34.26 -8.88 10.52
N LYS A 397 34.09 -7.81 11.30
CA LYS A 397 35.20 -7.12 12.02
C LYS A 397 36.31 -6.56 11.11
N ASN A 398 36.06 -6.44 9.80
CA ASN A 398 37.01 -5.91 8.83
C ASN A 398 37.00 -4.37 8.85
N ASN A 399 38.09 -3.74 8.37
CA ASN A 399 38.34 -2.32 8.56
C ASN A 399 38.94 -1.64 7.31
N SER A 400 38.47 -0.43 6.96
CA SER A 400 38.99 0.40 5.85
C SER A 400 38.53 1.86 5.93
N ILE A 401 38.97 2.74 5.03
CA ILE A 401 38.31 4.04 4.84
C ILE A 401 36.91 3.87 4.19
N ASN A 402 36.78 3.09 3.10
CA ASN A 402 35.52 2.89 2.37
C ASN A 402 35.12 1.41 2.27
N GLY A 403 33.85 1.09 2.51
CA GLY A 403 33.29 -0.26 2.29
C GLY A 403 33.99 -1.34 3.12
N ALA A 404 33.98 -1.21 4.44
CA ALA A 404 34.87 -2.02 5.29
C ALA A 404 34.57 -3.52 5.27
N GLY A 405 33.30 -3.92 5.18
CA GLY A 405 32.95 -5.27 4.74
C GLY A 405 33.25 -5.46 3.25
N VAL A 406 32.44 -4.82 2.40
CA VAL A 406 32.52 -4.95 0.94
C VAL A 406 32.50 -3.58 0.27
N TYR A 407 33.42 -3.35 -0.66
CA TYR A 407 33.44 -2.22 -1.59
C TYR A 407 33.30 -2.72 -3.03
N VAL A 408 32.41 -2.10 -3.81
CA VAL A 408 32.08 -2.49 -5.19
C VAL A 408 32.20 -1.27 -6.11
N GLY A 409 33.01 -1.39 -7.16
CA GLY A 409 33.43 -0.30 -8.04
C GLY A 409 32.51 -0.04 -9.24
N ASN A 410 32.89 0.96 -10.05
CA ASN A 410 32.07 1.42 -11.19
C ASN A 410 31.72 0.28 -12.15
N LEU A 411 30.48 0.27 -12.63
CA LEU A 411 29.96 -0.69 -13.63
C LEU A 411 29.96 -2.16 -13.18
N SER A 412 30.35 -2.47 -11.94
CA SER A 412 30.25 -3.81 -11.36
C SER A 412 28.82 -4.16 -10.95
N THR A 413 28.62 -5.47 -10.71
CA THR A 413 27.38 -6.04 -10.19
C THR A 413 27.59 -6.63 -8.79
N PHE A 414 26.65 -6.36 -7.89
CA PHE A 414 26.59 -6.95 -6.55
C PHE A 414 25.27 -7.70 -6.36
N HIS A 415 25.30 -8.92 -5.84
CA HIS A 415 24.09 -9.69 -5.52
C HIS A 415 24.19 -10.36 -4.15
N MET A 416 23.28 -10.04 -3.22
CA MET A 416 23.21 -10.66 -1.89
C MET A 416 21.87 -11.38 -1.67
N SER A 417 21.90 -12.69 -1.45
CA SER A 417 20.71 -13.53 -1.27
C SER A 417 20.63 -14.23 0.10
N ASP A 418 21.77 -14.50 0.72
CA ASP A 418 21.90 -14.86 2.14
C ASP A 418 23.31 -14.48 2.63
N GLY A 419 23.67 -14.87 3.85
CA GLY A 419 24.96 -14.53 4.48
C GLY A 419 24.88 -13.27 5.32
N ALA A 420 25.97 -12.91 5.99
CA ALA A 420 25.97 -11.82 6.96
C ALA A 420 27.23 -10.93 6.92
N ILE A 421 27.05 -9.64 6.63
CA ILE A 421 28.09 -8.59 6.71
C ILE A 421 27.94 -7.88 8.07
N VAL A 422 28.81 -8.18 9.05
CA VAL A 422 28.57 -7.87 10.47
C VAL A 422 29.75 -7.21 11.20
N SER A 423 29.50 -6.13 11.94
CA SER A 423 30.49 -5.46 12.82
C SER A 423 31.77 -4.99 12.12
N ASN A 424 31.72 -4.68 10.82
CA ASN A 424 32.83 -4.06 10.09
C ASN A 424 32.87 -2.54 10.36
N HIS A 425 34.05 -1.91 10.26
CA HIS A 425 34.25 -0.50 10.60
C HIS A 425 34.91 0.31 9.48
N SER A 426 34.23 1.36 9.02
CA SER A 426 34.70 2.30 8.02
C SER A 426 35.08 3.64 8.66
N ASN A 427 36.29 4.13 8.37
CA ASN A 427 36.74 5.46 8.79
C ASN A 427 36.21 6.62 7.92
N ALA A 428 35.35 6.34 6.94
CA ALA A 428 34.60 7.34 6.19
C ALA A 428 33.19 6.83 5.83
N SER A 429 33.02 6.09 4.73
CA SER A 429 31.69 5.74 4.19
C SER A 429 31.52 4.25 3.87
N GLY A 430 30.37 3.68 4.26
CA GLY A 430 30.04 2.27 4.03
C GLY A 430 30.72 1.35 5.04
N GLY A 431 30.11 1.16 6.21
CA GLY A 431 30.61 0.21 7.20
C GLY A 431 30.47 -1.23 6.71
N GLY A 432 29.25 -1.62 6.31
CA GLY A 432 28.99 -2.94 5.74
C GLY A 432 29.30 -3.02 4.24
N LEU A 433 28.54 -2.27 3.43
CA LEU A 433 28.60 -2.29 1.96
C LEU A 433 28.76 -0.87 1.40
N HIS A 434 29.57 -0.73 0.35
CA HIS A 434 29.76 0.50 -0.41
C HIS A 434 29.63 0.22 -1.91
N LEU A 435 28.64 0.80 -2.57
CA LEU A 435 28.46 0.76 -4.03
C LEU A 435 28.85 2.11 -4.63
N MET A 436 29.94 2.16 -5.39
CA MET A 436 30.47 3.36 -6.06
C MET A 436 30.25 3.25 -7.57
N GLY A 437 29.15 3.83 -8.07
CA GLY A 437 28.74 3.69 -9.48
C GLY A 437 28.48 2.24 -9.92
N ALA A 438 28.16 1.37 -8.95
CA ALA A 438 27.83 -0.04 -9.14
C ALA A 438 26.31 -0.27 -9.12
N THR A 439 25.85 -1.39 -9.69
CA THR A 439 24.44 -1.83 -9.55
C THR A 439 24.34 -3.04 -8.64
N GLY A 440 23.47 -2.98 -7.63
CA GLY A 440 23.27 -4.03 -6.64
C GLY A 440 21.84 -4.57 -6.57
N GLU A 441 21.70 -5.85 -6.21
CA GLU A 441 20.46 -6.47 -5.78
C GLU A 441 20.65 -7.18 -4.43
N MET A 442 19.68 -7.07 -3.53
CA MET A 442 19.62 -7.77 -2.25
C MET A 442 18.27 -8.50 -2.11
N THR A 443 18.32 -9.82 -2.27
CA THR A 443 17.19 -10.76 -2.18
C THR A 443 17.15 -11.53 -0.85
N GLY A 444 18.06 -11.24 0.08
CA GLY A 444 18.08 -11.77 1.44
C GLY A 444 19.36 -11.41 2.20
N GLY A 445 19.69 -12.19 3.23
CA GLY A 445 20.88 -11.98 4.05
C GLY A 445 20.77 -10.84 5.10
N THR A 446 21.88 -10.57 5.79
CA THR A 446 21.95 -9.61 6.91
C THR A 446 23.14 -8.66 6.79
N ILE A 447 22.92 -7.37 7.03
CA ILE A 447 23.97 -6.35 7.16
C ILE A 447 23.77 -5.69 8.53
N SER A 448 24.61 -5.98 9.53
CA SER A 448 24.33 -5.54 10.91
C SER A 448 25.52 -5.14 11.78
N TYR A 449 25.29 -4.27 12.77
CA TYR A 449 26.31 -3.78 13.72
C TYR A 449 27.54 -3.09 13.07
N ASN A 450 27.53 -2.83 11.76
CA ASN A 450 28.63 -2.17 11.07
C ASN A 450 28.66 -0.67 11.42
N THR A 451 29.83 -0.05 11.41
CA THR A 451 29.99 1.37 11.80
C THR A 451 30.74 2.16 10.73
N ALA A 452 30.19 3.28 10.28
CA ALA A 452 30.88 4.27 9.43
C ALA A 452 31.08 5.59 10.19
N ASP A 453 32.25 6.21 10.07
CA ASP A 453 32.53 7.46 10.76
C ASP A 453 31.84 8.69 10.13
N SER A 454 31.58 8.68 8.82
CA SER A 454 30.75 9.68 8.14
C SER A 454 29.33 9.15 7.90
N GLN A 455 29.15 8.28 6.89
CA GLN A 455 27.82 7.96 6.35
C GLN A 455 27.69 6.53 5.80
N GLY A 456 26.45 6.01 5.80
CA GLY A 456 26.12 4.65 5.41
C GLY A 456 26.74 3.61 6.35
N GLY A 457 26.24 3.55 7.58
CA GLY A 457 26.75 2.60 8.58
C GLY A 457 26.62 1.15 8.10
N GLY A 458 25.43 0.79 7.59
CA GLY A 458 25.18 -0.50 6.95
C GLY A 458 25.57 -0.48 5.46
N ILE A 459 24.91 0.37 4.68
CA ILE A 459 25.09 0.49 3.22
C ILE A 459 25.30 1.96 2.83
N VAL A 460 26.19 2.22 1.85
CA VAL A 460 26.29 3.51 1.16
C VAL A 460 26.20 3.32 -0.36
N LEU A 461 25.42 4.17 -1.04
CA LEU A 461 25.36 4.28 -2.51
C LEU A 461 25.92 5.64 -2.94
N PHE A 462 27.00 5.66 -3.73
CA PHE A 462 27.64 6.85 -4.29
C PHE A 462 27.64 6.80 -5.83
N GLN A 463 27.58 7.96 -6.47
CA GLN A 463 27.77 8.14 -7.92
C GLN A 463 29.26 8.35 -8.26
N ASP A 464 29.68 7.92 -9.46
CA ASP A 464 30.96 8.34 -10.07
C ASP A 464 30.81 8.44 -11.59
N LYS A 465 31.15 7.38 -12.35
CA LYS A 465 30.97 7.34 -13.82
C LYS A 465 29.59 6.83 -14.23
N ALA A 466 28.88 6.23 -13.29
CA ALA A 466 27.51 5.76 -13.37
C ALA A 466 26.83 5.98 -12.01
N ASP A 467 25.49 5.82 -11.98
CA ASP A 467 24.69 5.96 -10.76
C ASP A 467 24.85 4.73 -9.86
N GLY A 468 25.07 4.94 -8.56
CA GLY A 468 25.11 3.85 -7.57
C GLY A 468 23.69 3.39 -7.24
N ASN A 469 23.26 2.27 -7.81
CA ASN A 469 21.85 1.83 -7.75
C ASN A 469 21.70 0.52 -6.97
N LEU A 470 20.68 0.41 -6.11
CA LEU A 470 20.42 -0.79 -5.31
C LEU A 470 18.93 -1.13 -5.24
N THR A 471 18.59 -2.38 -5.53
CA THR A 471 17.25 -2.96 -5.30
C THR A 471 17.28 -3.93 -4.12
N ILE A 472 16.39 -3.77 -3.13
CA ILE A 472 16.26 -4.67 -1.98
C ILE A 472 14.83 -5.23 -1.92
N THR A 473 14.71 -6.55 -2.02
CA THR A 473 13.43 -7.28 -2.02
C THR A 473 13.22 -8.17 -0.80
N ALA A 474 14.30 -8.57 -0.11
CA ALA A 474 14.28 -9.14 1.23
C ALA A 474 15.64 -8.94 1.94
N GLY A 475 15.68 -9.17 3.26
CA GLY A 475 16.91 -9.13 4.07
C GLY A 475 16.77 -8.28 5.33
N THR A 476 17.83 -8.21 6.15
CA THR A 476 17.85 -7.42 7.40
C THR A 476 19.04 -6.46 7.43
N ILE A 477 18.79 -5.18 7.63
CA ILE A 477 19.79 -4.12 7.81
C ILE A 477 19.59 -3.55 9.21
N SER A 478 20.39 -3.98 10.20
CA SER A 478 20.11 -3.60 11.60
C SER A 478 21.29 -3.24 12.49
N HIS A 479 21.06 -2.43 13.52
CA HIS A 479 22.08 -2.03 14.50
C HIS A 479 23.32 -1.29 13.93
N ASN A 480 23.34 -0.96 12.64
CA ASN A 480 24.48 -0.28 12.02
C ASN A 480 24.54 1.19 12.45
N THR A 481 25.73 1.80 12.52
CA THR A 481 25.95 3.16 13.04
C THR A 481 26.67 4.06 12.04
N ALA A 482 26.18 5.29 11.84
CA ALA A 482 26.84 6.35 11.07
C ALA A 482 27.12 7.56 11.99
N ASN A 483 28.37 7.79 12.35
CA ASN A 483 28.75 8.80 13.35
C ASN A 483 28.55 10.25 12.86
N GLY A 484 28.51 10.48 11.54
CA GLY A 484 28.31 11.82 10.97
C GLY A 484 29.43 12.81 11.28
N ILE A 485 30.68 12.32 11.34
CA ILE A 485 31.86 13.14 11.61
C ILE A 485 32.10 14.08 10.43
N ASP A 486 31.95 15.38 10.69
CA ASP A 486 31.98 16.42 9.67
C ASP A 486 33.41 16.69 9.17
N LEU A 487 33.75 16.12 8.01
CA LEU A 487 35.06 16.29 7.34
C LEU A 487 35.16 17.57 6.49
N GLY A 488 34.10 18.39 6.36
CA GLY A 488 34.06 19.51 5.39
C GLY A 488 33.24 20.76 5.76
N GLY A 489 32.44 20.72 6.83
CA GLY A 489 31.61 21.81 7.35
C GLY A 489 30.15 21.85 6.84
N VAL A 490 29.70 20.86 6.05
CA VAL A 490 28.43 20.89 5.30
C VAL A 490 27.33 20.12 6.04
N MET A 491 26.07 20.22 5.58
CA MET A 491 24.96 19.39 6.08
C MET A 491 25.06 17.96 5.53
N HIS A 492 25.93 17.14 6.12
CA HIS A 492 26.09 15.73 5.75
C HIS A 492 24.94 14.89 6.31
N TYR A 493 24.09 14.35 5.42
CA TYR A 493 23.14 13.29 5.74
C TYR A 493 23.94 12.01 6.07
N ALA A 494 23.53 11.21 7.06
CA ALA A 494 24.40 10.17 7.62
C ALA A 494 23.95 8.74 7.31
N GLY A 495 22.68 8.38 7.53
CA GLY A 495 22.16 7.07 7.14
C GLY A 495 22.80 5.93 7.92
N GLY A 496 22.32 5.70 9.15
CA GLY A 496 22.81 4.60 9.99
C GLY A 496 22.68 3.24 9.33
N GLY A 497 21.49 2.93 8.80
CA GLY A 497 21.24 1.74 7.99
C GLY A 497 21.72 1.91 6.54
N ILE A 498 21.19 2.90 5.83
CA ILE A 498 21.51 3.18 4.42
C ILE A 498 21.73 4.68 4.20
N TYR A 499 22.77 5.05 3.43
CA TYR A 499 22.91 6.36 2.80
C TYR A 499 22.84 6.25 1.28
N VAL A 500 22.20 7.23 0.62
CA VAL A 500 22.08 7.33 -0.84
C VAL A 500 22.52 8.73 -1.31
N ASP A 501 23.54 8.83 -2.16
CA ASP A 501 24.04 10.12 -2.64
C ASP A 501 23.20 10.71 -3.78
N GLU A 502 23.53 11.92 -4.24
CA GLU A 502 22.94 12.49 -5.45
C GLU A 502 23.21 11.57 -6.67
N GLY A 503 22.33 11.63 -7.68
CA GLY A 503 22.34 10.72 -8.85
C GLY A 503 21.83 9.29 -8.57
N CYS A 504 22.15 8.72 -7.41
CA CYS A 504 21.87 7.34 -7.02
C CYS A 504 20.37 7.03 -6.86
N ALA A 505 19.99 5.75 -7.01
CA ALA A 505 18.62 5.26 -6.76
C ALA A 505 18.56 4.00 -5.89
N LEU A 506 17.79 4.08 -4.79
CA LEU A 506 17.48 2.95 -3.91
C LEU A 506 16.01 2.52 -4.11
N HIS A 507 15.79 1.24 -4.39
CA HIS A 507 14.47 0.62 -4.49
C HIS A 507 14.25 -0.38 -3.34
N LEU A 508 13.18 -0.23 -2.56
CA LEU A 508 12.86 -1.10 -1.42
C LEU A 508 11.45 -1.69 -1.55
N TYR A 509 11.28 -3.00 -1.35
CA TYR A 509 9.97 -3.66 -1.49
C TYR A 509 9.54 -4.40 -0.21
N ASN A 510 8.29 -4.21 0.23
CA ASN A 510 7.72 -4.80 1.45
C ASN A 510 8.64 -4.61 2.69
N VAL A 511 8.87 -3.35 3.08
CA VAL A 511 9.92 -2.96 4.04
C VAL A 511 9.37 -2.45 5.37
N ALA A 512 10.00 -2.82 6.48
CA ALA A 512 9.88 -2.11 7.75
C ALA A 512 11.09 -1.20 7.98
N ILE A 513 10.85 0.07 8.33
CA ILE A 513 11.88 1.01 8.78
C ILE A 513 11.54 1.38 10.23
N ALA A 514 12.13 0.71 11.21
CA ALA A 514 11.62 0.74 12.58
C ALA A 514 12.69 0.76 13.68
N ASN A 515 12.40 1.38 14.83
CA ASN A 515 13.28 1.40 16.01
C ASN A 515 14.68 2.02 15.82
N ASN A 516 14.97 2.63 14.67
CA ASN A 516 16.23 3.31 14.37
C ASN A 516 16.38 4.63 15.17
N GLU A 517 17.60 5.10 15.38
CA GLU A 517 17.95 6.22 16.26
C GLU A 517 18.69 7.35 15.49
N ALA A 518 18.16 8.57 15.56
CA ALA A 518 18.88 9.77 15.15
C ALA A 518 19.90 10.16 16.24
N VAL A 519 21.19 9.95 15.96
CA VAL A 519 22.30 10.41 16.81
C VAL A 519 22.34 11.94 16.77
N ASN A 520 22.80 12.57 17.86
CA ASN A 520 22.78 14.02 18.01
C ASN A 520 24.20 14.60 18.00
N ASN A 521 24.42 15.68 17.24
CA ASN A 521 25.66 16.45 17.30
C ASN A 521 25.45 17.64 18.27
N PRO A 522 26.39 17.97 19.17
CA PRO A 522 26.22 19.09 20.10
C PRO A 522 26.02 20.47 19.44
N THR A 523 26.21 20.58 18.12
CA THR A 523 25.90 21.77 17.32
C THR A 523 24.65 21.65 16.45
N ARG A 524 24.10 20.45 16.22
CA ARG A 524 22.97 20.21 15.31
C ARG A 524 22.12 19.01 15.77
N GLN A 525 20.81 19.26 15.97
CA GLN A 525 19.82 18.21 16.26
C GLN A 525 19.80 17.15 15.15
N GLY A 526 19.84 15.87 15.54
CA GLY A 526 19.57 14.76 14.62
C GLY A 526 18.11 14.75 14.17
N ARG A 527 17.85 14.27 12.95
CA ARG A 527 16.52 14.31 12.30
C ARG A 527 16.24 13.08 11.47
N GLY A 528 14.96 12.77 11.29
CA GLY A 528 14.52 11.61 10.49
C GLY A 528 15.05 10.30 11.08
N GLY A 529 14.49 9.86 12.19
CA GLY A 529 14.91 8.62 12.85
C GLY A 529 14.75 7.43 11.91
N GLY A 530 13.61 7.34 11.23
CA GLY A 530 13.38 6.35 10.17
C GLY A 530 14.02 6.77 8.87
N PHE A 531 13.62 7.94 8.36
CA PHE A 531 14.02 8.44 7.04
C PHE A 531 14.36 9.94 7.04
N ALA A 532 15.46 10.33 6.41
CA ALA A 532 15.87 11.72 6.21
C ALA A 532 16.26 12.01 4.75
N ALA A 533 15.71 13.06 4.13
CA ALA A 533 16.07 13.48 2.77
C ALA A 533 16.41 14.97 2.64
N CYS A 534 17.23 15.29 1.65
CA CYS A 534 17.60 16.65 1.27
C CYS A 534 16.77 17.18 0.07
N PRO A 535 16.85 18.48 -0.29
CA PRO A 535 16.01 19.07 -1.33
C PRO A 535 16.20 18.53 -2.76
N THR A 536 17.31 17.85 -3.07
CA THR A 536 17.57 17.26 -4.40
C THR A 536 17.07 15.83 -4.52
N ALA A 537 16.72 15.19 -3.40
CA ALA A 537 16.27 13.81 -3.37
C ALA A 537 14.90 13.65 -4.05
N LYS A 538 14.73 12.61 -4.88
CA LYS A 538 13.41 12.18 -5.39
C LYS A 538 12.89 11.06 -4.51
N VAL A 539 11.86 11.32 -3.71
CA VAL A 539 11.35 10.36 -2.72
C VAL A 539 9.93 9.92 -3.06
N GLU A 540 9.69 8.61 -3.10
CA GLU A 540 8.38 8.04 -3.37
C GLU A 540 8.11 6.80 -2.51
N ILE A 541 6.92 6.71 -1.92
CA ILE A 541 6.50 5.63 -1.04
C ILE A 541 5.10 5.15 -1.49
N HIS A 542 5.09 4.11 -2.32
CA HIS A 542 3.93 3.49 -2.98
C HIS A 542 3.40 2.31 -2.15
N LEU A 543 2.12 2.34 -1.74
CA LEU A 543 1.70 1.61 -0.52
C LEU A 543 0.56 0.59 -0.69
N ASN A 544 0.41 -0.03 -1.86
CA ASN A 544 -0.26 -1.35 -1.92
C ASN A 544 0.71 -2.53 -1.60
N GLN A 545 2.03 -2.32 -1.69
CA GLN A 545 3.12 -3.28 -1.38
C GLN A 545 4.38 -2.58 -0.77
N GLY A 546 4.17 -1.54 0.04
CA GLY A 546 5.21 -0.58 0.44
C GLY A 546 5.78 -0.73 1.85
N ALA A 547 6.02 0.42 2.49
CA ALA A 547 6.65 0.56 3.80
C ALA A 547 5.72 0.40 5.01
N ILE A 548 6.30 0.04 6.15
CA ILE A 548 5.83 0.44 7.48
C ILE A 548 6.95 1.16 8.24
N ILE A 549 6.71 2.40 8.68
CA ILE A 549 7.68 3.27 9.35
C ILE A 549 7.16 3.61 10.75
N TYR A 550 7.82 3.13 11.81
CA TYR A 550 7.32 3.28 13.19
C TYR A 550 8.40 3.14 14.28
N GLN A 551 8.14 3.73 15.45
CA GLN A 551 9.01 3.68 16.64
C GLN A 551 10.44 4.19 16.43
N ASN A 552 10.73 4.99 15.41
CA ASN A 552 12.06 5.56 15.24
C ASN A 552 12.24 6.77 16.19
N ARG A 553 13.47 6.97 16.69
CA ARG A 553 13.75 7.79 17.89
C ARG A 553 14.91 8.75 17.67
N ASP A 554 15.01 9.76 18.52
CA ASP A 554 16.16 10.67 18.64
C ASP A 554 16.53 10.81 20.14
N GLN A 555 17.44 11.72 20.49
CA GLN A 555 17.76 12.01 21.90
C GLN A 555 16.63 12.69 22.70
N SER A 556 15.58 13.24 22.07
CA SER A 556 14.35 13.67 22.75
C SER A 556 13.40 12.51 23.07
N GLY A 557 13.60 11.35 22.42
CA GLY A 557 12.80 10.13 22.56
C GLY A 557 11.74 9.94 21.47
N PHE A 558 11.58 10.92 20.57
CA PHE A 558 10.63 10.91 19.46
C PHE A 558 11.26 11.66 18.27
N ALA A 559 11.79 10.92 17.29
CA ALA A 559 12.26 11.55 16.06
C ALA A 559 11.09 11.95 15.16
N ASP A 560 11.35 12.80 14.17
CA ASP A 560 10.58 12.75 12.94
C ASP A 560 10.72 11.31 12.38
N GLU A 561 9.61 10.62 12.12
CA GLU A 561 9.63 9.31 11.47
C GLU A 561 10.11 9.48 10.02
N VAL A 562 9.65 10.57 9.38
CA VAL A 562 10.11 11.05 8.07
C VAL A 562 10.44 12.55 8.17
N TYR A 563 11.68 12.89 7.80
CA TYR A 563 12.16 14.27 7.65
C TYR A 563 12.56 14.54 6.18
N VAL A 564 12.09 15.64 5.60
CA VAL A 564 12.59 16.14 4.31
C VAL A 564 12.89 17.62 4.42
N GLN A 565 14.12 18.00 4.07
CA GLN A 565 14.53 19.41 3.99
C GLN A 565 14.11 20.00 2.64
N GLU A 566 13.47 21.16 2.67
CA GLU A 566 13.20 21.95 1.45
C GLU A 566 14.01 23.26 1.43
N ARG A 567 14.36 23.72 0.23
CA ARG A 567 14.98 25.03 -0.02
C ARG A 567 14.58 25.60 -1.38
N GLY A 568 13.41 26.23 -1.46
CA GLY A 568 13.01 27.05 -2.61
C GLY A 568 12.01 26.40 -3.57
N ALA A 569 11.51 27.22 -4.51
CA ALA A 569 10.21 27.03 -5.15
C ALA A 569 10.10 25.94 -6.25
N ASN A 570 11.09 25.06 -6.40
CA ASN A 570 11.04 23.86 -7.24
C ASN A 570 12.11 22.88 -6.74
N GLN A 571 11.70 21.69 -6.29
CA GLN A 571 12.33 20.35 -6.45
C GLN A 571 11.33 19.30 -5.90
N ASN A 572 11.69 18.01 -5.82
CA ASN A 572 10.75 16.90 -5.68
C ASN A 572 10.15 16.77 -4.26
N ILE A 573 8.87 17.13 -4.10
CA ILE A 573 8.11 16.84 -2.87
C ILE A 573 7.91 15.32 -2.76
N PRO A 574 8.15 14.69 -1.59
CA PRO A 574 7.99 13.25 -1.42
C PRO A 574 6.55 12.78 -1.68
N PHE A 575 6.36 11.75 -2.50
CA PHE A 575 5.10 11.03 -2.54
C PHE A 575 5.02 10.08 -1.35
N ILE A 576 4.01 10.25 -0.49
CA ILE A 576 3.79 9.42 0.71
C ILE A 576 2.29 9.12 0.79
N SER A 577 1.92 7.87 0.54
CA SER A 577 0.52 7.42 0.67
C SER A 577 0.06 7.34 2.13
N GLN A 578 -1.26 7.34 2.33
CA GLN A 578 -1.91 7.36 3.64
C GLN A 578 -1.91 6.02 4.39
N TYR A 579 -1.50 4.91 3.75
CA TYR A 579 -1.59 3.55 4.30
C TYR A 579 -0.21 2.92 4.48
N TYR A 580 -0.03 2.05 5.46
CA TYR A 580 1.16 1.19 5.56
C TYR A 580 0.90 -0.21 4.99
N LEU A 581 1.98 -0.98 4.81
CA LEU A 581 1.94 -2.39 4.38
C LEU A 581 0.86 -3.20 5.13
N GLY A 582 0.08 -4.01 4.43
CA GLY A 582 -1.10 -4.69 4.99
C GLY A 582 -2.38 -3.85 5.06
N GLY A 583 -2.35 -2.55 4.70
CA GLY A 583 -3.54 -1.72 4.46
C GLY A 583 -4.08 -0.95 5.67
N GLY A 584 -3.36 -0.92 6.80
CA GLY A 584 -3.69 -0.04 7.93
C GLY A 584 -3.38 1.42 7.60
N LYS A 585 -4.12 2.37 8.18
CA LYS A 585 -3.90 3.81 7.93
C LYS A 585 -2.82 4.40 8.84
N TYR A 586 -1.92 5.22 8.31
CA TYR A 586 -1.08 6.10 9.10
C TYR A 586 -1.89 7.29 9.64
N ASP A 587 -1.97 7.44 10.95
CA ASP A 587 -2.45 8.67 11.60
C ASP A 587 -1.29 9.71 11.68
N TRP A 588 -0.76 10.12 10.51
CA TRP A 588 0.36 11.08 10.39
C TRP A 588 0.02 12.44 11.04
N THR A 589 0.96 13.04 11.77
CA THR A 589 0.83 14.39 12.36
C THR A 589 2.02 15.31 12.09
N ASP A 590 1.79 16.62 12.10
CA ASP A 590 2.84 17.65 12.07
C ASP A 590 3.57 17.79 13.42
N ALA A 591 4.66 18.56 13.46
CA ALA A 591 5.43 18.88 14.67
C ALA A 591 4.65 19.67 15.76
N LYS A 592 3.33 19.85 15.60
CA LYS A 592 2.41 20.46 16.58
C LYS A 592 1.28 19.50 16.99
N GLY A 593 1.27 18.27 16.48
CA GLY A 593 0.27 17.23 16.75
C GLY A 593 -1.03 17.36 15.95
N ASN A 594 -1.05 18.13 14.85
CA ASN A 594 -2.21 18.18 13.95
C ASN A 594 -2.15 17.03 12.94
N THR A 595 -3.23 16.27 12.76
CA THR A 595 -3.32 15.23 11.73
C THR A 595 -3.13 15.83 10.33
N ILE A 596 -2.28 15.21 9.52
CA ILE A 596 -1.98 15.60 8.14
C ILE A 596 -2.76 14.68 7.18
N ASP A 597 -3.65 15.26 6.37
CA ASP A 597 -4.07 14.60 5.13
C ASP A 597 -2.94 14.75 4.13
N VAL A 598 -2.12 13.72 3.97
CA VAL A 598 -0.88 13.78 3.15
C VAL A 598 -1.18 14.03 1.67
N TYR A 599 -2.34 13.62 1.19
CA TYR A 599 -2.78 13.85 -0.20
C TYR A 599 -3.13 15.32 -0.44
N GLN A 600 -3.76 15.97 0.55
CA GLN A 600 -4.13 17.40 0.48
C GLN A 600 -2.99 18.33 0.94
N SER A 601 -2.08 17.87 1.80
CA SER A 601 -0.99 18.67 2.33
C SER A 601 0.14 18.88 1.32
N VAL A 602 0.40 17.94 0.41
CA VAL A 602 1.37 18.12 -0.70
C VAL A 602 0.99 19.29 -1.62
N GLN A 603 -0.29 19.69 -1.67
CA GLN A 603 -0.71 20.95 -2.31
C GLN A 603 -0.58 22.15 -1.36
N THR A 604 -0.84 21.98 -0.07
CA THR A 604 -0.85 23.05 0.93
C THR A 604 0.56 23.52 1.33
N TYR A 605 1.56 22.63 1.36
CA TYR A 605 2.95 22.98 1.68
C TYR A 605 3.65 23.76 0.55
N ARG A 606 3.19 23.63 -0.70
CA ARG A 606 3.66 24.44 -1.84
C ARG A 606 3.47 25.95 -1.66
N ASP A 607 2.56 26.36 -0.77
CA ASP A 607 2.25 27.77 -0.51
C ASP A 607 3.26 28.45 0.46
N ASP A 608 4.16 27.71 1.13
CA ASP A 608 5.29 28.28 1.90
C ASP A 608 6.61 27.50 1.66
N PRO A 609 7.39 27.86 0.63
CA PRO A 609 8.58 27.12 0.17
C PRO A 609 9.82 27.29 1.07
N ASN A 610 9.62 27.45 2.38
CA ASN A 610 10.65 27.65 3.40
C ASN A 610 10.52 26.70 4.61
N GLN A 611 9.53 25.79 4.63
CA GLN A 611 9.33 24.84 5.73
C GLN A 611 9.86 23.44 5.39
N ASN A 612 10.53 22.80 6.35
CA ASN A 612 10.92 21.38 6.21
C ASN A 612 9.69 20.50 6.49
N ILE A 613 9.52 19.42 5.73
CA ILE A 613 8.52 18.40 6.02
C ILE A 613 9.00 17.57 7.21
N THR A 614 8.16 17.46 8.23
CA THR A 614 8.41 16.71 9.47
C THR A 614 7.15 15.95 9.84
N LEU A 615 7.19 14.61 9.70
CA LEU A 615 6.04 13.73 9.90
C LEU A 615 6.29 12.79 11.07
N PHE A 616 5.29 12.67 11.94
CA PHE A 616 5.27 11.78 13.10
C PHE A 616 4.06 10.85 12.99
N ASN A 617 4.14 9.64 13.55
CA ASN A 617 2.98 8.80 13.83
C ASN A 617 3.13 8.17 15.22
N ASP A 618 2.04 7.63 15.78
CA ASP A 618 2.02 7.00 17.12
C ASP A 618 2.02 5.46 17.08
N LEU A 619 2.38 4.86 15.93
CA LEU A 619 2.32 3.42 15.72
C LEU A 619 3.33 2.65 16.59
N THR A 620 2.91 1.52 17.15
CA THR A 620 3.73 0.67 18.01
C THR A 620 3.73 -0.80 17.60
N ASP A 621 4.72 -1.54 18.08
CA ASP A 621 4.80 -3.01 18.08
C ASP A 621 3.54 -3.74 18.59
N LYS A 622 2.64 -3.03 19.28
CA LYS A 622 1.43 -3.56 19.92
C LYS A 622 0.15 -3.28 19.13
N ASP A 623 0.20 -2.41 18.13
CA ASP A 623 -0.96 -2.10 17.30
C ASP A 623 -1.22 -3.26 16.33
N PRO A 624 -2.44 -3.83 16.27
CA PRO A 624 -2.66 -5.06 15.50
C PRO A 624 -2.35 -4.91 14.01
N GLY A 625 -2.53 -3.71 13.45
CA GLY A 625 -2.14 -3.40 12.07
C GLY A 625 -0.62 -3.43 11.86
N VAL A 626 0.18 -2.99 12.84
CA VAL A 626 1.66 -3.05 12.78
C VAL A 626 2.13 -4.50 12.85
N LYS A 627 1.55 -5.29 13.76
CA LYS A 627 1.79 -6.74 13.83
C LYS A 627 1.46 -7.42 12.50
N ASP A 628 0.28 -7.16 11.94
CA ASP A 628 -0.12 -7.74 10.66
C ASP A 628 0.79 -7.26 9.52
N ALA A 629 1.18 -5.99 9.47
CA ALA A 629 2.14 -5.47 8.49
C ALA A 629 3.47 -6.24 8.52
N LEU A 630 4.03 -6.46 9.71
CA LEU A 630 5.27 -7.22 9.92
C LEU A 630 5.22 -8.67 9.42
N GLU A 631 4.04 -9.27 9.25
CA GLU A 631 3.88 -10.60 8.63
C GLU A 631 3.95 -10.59 7.08
N GLU A 632 3.91 -9.40 6.43
CA GLU A 632 4.21 -9.23 4.99
C GLU A 632 5.60 -8.66 4.71
N VAL A 633 6.29 -8.13 5.74
CA VAL A 633 7.63 -7.54 5.59
C VAL A 633 8.63 -8.61 5.15
N LYS A 634 9.48 -8.23 4.20
CA LYS A 634 10.64 -9.00 3.75
C LYS A 634 11.96 -8.29 4.01
N VAL A 635 11.94 -6.95 4.01
CA VAL A 635 13.12 -6.11 4.25
C VAL A 635 12.99 -5.43 5.62
N HIS A 636 13.91 -5.69 6.55
CA HIS A 636 13.87 -5.11 7.90
C HIS A 636 15.04 -4.12 8.09
N ILE A 637 14.77 -2.82 8.05
CA ILE A 637 15.74 -1.75 8.35
C ILE A 637 15.49 -1.25 9.78
N ALA A 638 16.20 -1.81 10.76
CA ALA A 638 15.86 -1.60 12.17
C ALA A 638 17.01 -1.35 13.15
N GLU A 639 16.76 -0.58 14.21
CA GLU A 639 17.72 -0.34 15.32
C GLU A 639 19.05 0.31 14.89
N ASN A 640 19.18 0.78 13.64
CA ASN A 640 20.36 1.48 13.14
C ASN A 640 20.44 2.91 13.70
N LYS A 641 21.64 3.51 13.75
CA LYS A 641 21.90 4.80 14.38
C LYS A 641 22.60 5.77 13.42
N GLY A 642 22.13 6.99 13.23
CA GLY A 642 22.77 7.95 12.30
C GLY A 642 22.51 9.40 12.64
N LEU A 643 23.47 10.30 12.40
CA LEU A 643 23.32 11.73 12.71
C LEU A 643 22.10 12.40 12.02
N TYR A 644 21.80 12.01 10.78
CA TYR A 644 20.52 12.26 10.11
C TYR A 644 20.16 11.02 9.31
N GLY A 645 18.93 10.54 9.43
CA GLY A 645 18.56 9.21 8.94
C GLY A 645 19.15 8.14 9.84
N GLY A 646 18.40 7.70 10.86
CA GLY A 646 18.78 6.50 11.62
C GLY A 646 18.70 5.27 10.73
N GLY A 647 17.53 5.05 10.11
CA GLY A 647 17.32 3.99 9.12
C GLY A 647 17.92 4.34 7.76
N ILE A 648 17.37 5.35 7.06
CA ILE A 648 17.78 5.78 5.72
C ILE A 648 18.07 7.29 5.70
N ALA A 649 19.14 7.69 5.00
CA ALA A 649 19.36 9.08 4.61
C ALA A 649 19.62 9.22 3.10
N THR A 650 19.17 10.31 2.46
CA THR A 650 19.32 10.47 1.01
C THR A 650 19.52 11.91 0.52
N ASN A 651 20.42 12.07 -0.46
CA ASN A 651 20.50 13.19 -1.40
C ASN A 651 19.93 12.84 -2.79
N GLY A 652 19.77 11.55 -3.10
CA GLY A 652 19.29 11.03 -4.39
C GLY A 652 17.90 10.39 -4.32
N THR A 653 17.65 9.45 -5.22
CA THR A 653 16.33 8.83 -5.39
C THR A 653 16.11 7.70 -4.38
N VAL A 654 14.96 7.69 -3.70
CA VAL A 654 14.48 6.53 -2.93
C VAL A 654 13.04 6.24 -3.30
N ILE A 655 12.81 5.03 -3.80
CA ILE A 655 11.49 4.51 -4.19
C ILE A 655 11.19 3.31 -3.30
N ILE A 656 10.04 3.34 -2.62
CA ILE A 656 9.62 2.28 -1.72
C ILE A 656 8.26 1.73 -2.19
N GLY A 657 8.17 0.41 -2.37
CA GLY A 657 7.04 -0.24 -3.02
C GLY A 657 7.04 -0.08 -4.55
N THR A 658 6.03 -0.63 -5.20
CA THR A 658 5.87 -0.60 -6.66
C THR A 658 5.05 0.60 -7.12
N GLU A 659 5.49 1.30 -8.17
CA GLU A 659 4.66 2.24 -8.95
C GLU A 659 3.41 1.52 -9.48
N THR A 660 2.33 1.62 -8.71
CA THR A 660 1.02 1.04 -8.94
C THR A 660 0.05 1.92 -8.16
N GLU A 661 -1.11 2.23 -8.74
CA GLU A 661 -2.02 3.22 -8.15
C GLU A 661 -2.39 2.88 -6.69
N GLU A 662 -2.63 3.95 -5.90
CA GLU A 662 -3.13 3.88 -4.52
C GLU A 662 -4.21 2.79 -4.38
N PRO A 663 -4.19 1.95 -3.33
CA PRO A 663 -5.18 0.91 -3.14
C PRO A 663 -6.56 1.55 -3.06
N ALA A 664 -7.31 1.47 -4.16
CA ALA A 664 -8.54 2.22 -4.37
C ALA A 664 -9.47 2.06 -3.17
N THR A 665 -10.05 3.15 -2.67
CA THR A 665 -10.77 3.14 -1.39
C THR A 665 -12.28 3.16 -1.59
N GLY A 666 -13.03 2.88 -0.52
CA GLY A 666 -14.48 3.03 -0.46
C GLY A 666 -14.97 3.12 0.98
N ASP A 667 -16.26 3.36 1.14
CA ASP A 667 -16.86 3.76 2.41
C ASP A 667 -17.89 2.72 2.90
N LEU A 668 -17.98 2.54 4.22
CA LEU A 668 -19.00 1.73 4.88
C LEU A 668 -19.86 2.57 5.81
N THR A 669 -21.09 2.85 5.39
CA THR A 669 -22.10 3.49 6.24
C THR A 669 -22.93 2.44 6.97
N VAL A 670 -23.09 2.57 8.28
CA VAL A 670 -24.07 1.81 9.06
C VAL A 670 -25.21 2.72 9.46
N SER A 671 -26.45 2.31 9.23
CA SER A 671 -27.66 3.14 9.41
C SER A 671 -28.79 2.38 10.11
N LYS A 672 -29.51 3.09 10.99
CA LYS A 672 -30.57 2.53 11.84
C LYS A 672 -31.94 3.14 11.54
N ALA A 673 -32.95 2.27 11.41
CA ALA A 673 -34.36 2.65 11.39
C ALA A 673 -35.15 1.85 12.45
N VAL A 674 -36.19 2.45 13.02
CA VAL A 674 -37.06 1.81 14.01
C VAL A 674 -38.52 2.02 13.59
N SER A 675 -39.31 0.95 13.51
CA SER A 675 -40.64 0.95 12.88
C SER A 675 -41.64 -0.01 13.54
N GLY A 676 -42.89 0.04 13.09
CA GLY A 676 -44.01 -0.70 13.70
C GLY A 676 -44.69 0.10 14.81
N ASP A 677 -45.91 -0.30 15.17
CA ASP A 677 -46.76 0.48 16.08
C ASP A 677 -46.49 0.25 17.58
N GLY A 678 -45.64 -0.72 17.94
CA GLY A 678 -45.20 -1.00 19.31
C GLY A 678 -43.75 -0.58 19.62
N ALA A 679 -43.13 0.23 18.76
CA ALA A 679 -41.70 0.55 18.78
C ALA A 679 -41.34 1.86 19.53
N ASP A 680 -40.09 1.94 20.03
CA ASP A 680 -39.53 3.13 20.68
C ASP A 680 -38.32 3.66 19.87
N SER A 681 -38.49 4.84 19.26
CA SER A 681 -37.45 5.51 18.46
C SER A 681 -36.27 6.04 19.29
N ASN A 682 -36.38 6.10 20.61
CA ASN A 682 -35.32 6.59 21.50
C ASN A 682 -34.42 5.49 22.04
N LYS A 683 -34.79 4.20 21.87
CA LYS A 683 -33.96 3.06 22.26
C LYS A 683 -32.67 3.07 21.43
N PRO A 684 -31.47 3.13 22.05
CA PRO A 684 -30.22 2.88 21.34
C PRO A 684 -30.07 1.38 21.08
N PHE A 685 -29.51 1.04 19.92
CA PHE A 685 -29.13 -0.32 19.54
C PHE A 685 -27.62 -0.37 19.33
N SER A 686 -26.99 -1.47 19.75
CA SER A 686 -25.54 -1.62 19.76
C SER A 686 -25.05 -2.28 18.47
N PHE A 687 -23.99 -1.76 17.87
CA PHE A 687 -23.42 -2.22 16.61
C PHE A 687 -21.97 -2.64 16.76
N THR A 688 -21.62 -3.75 16.13
CA THR A 688 -20.26 -4.27 16.01
C THR A 688 -19.99 -4.52 14.53
N ILE A 689 -18.98 -3.86 13.97
CA ILE A 689 -18.42 -4.20 12.65
C ILE A 689 -17.18 -5.05 12.88
N SER A 690 -17.00 -6.10 12.08
CA SER A 690 -15.73 -6.78 11.85
C SER A 690 -15.34 -6.55 10.38
N ALA A 691 -14.11 -6.11 10.13
CA ALA A 691 -13.60 -5.74 8.81
C ALA A 691 -12.16 -6.24 8.61
N THR A 692 -11.88 -6.78 7.42
CA THR A 692 -10.69 -7.57 7.13
C THR A 692 -10.25 -7.36 5.68
N TYR A 693 -9.04 -6.85 5.46
CA TYR A 693 -8.45 -6.70 4.12
C TYR A 693 -7.92 -8.04 3.57
N LYS A 694 -7.63 -8.13 2.27
CA LYS A 694 -7.13 -9.37 1.66
C LYS A 694 -5.61 -9.47 1.76
N PRO A 695 -5.03 -10.66 2.03
CA PRO A 695 -5.67 -11.95 2.30
C PRO A 695 -5.83 -12.22 3.81
N PHE A 696 -6.88 -11.63 4.41
CA PHE A 696 -7.35 -11.85 5.79
C PHE A 696 -6.63 -11.08 6.92
N LYS A 697 -6.17 -9.84 6.66
CA LYS A 697 -5.56 -8.93 7.65
C LYS A 697 -6.56 -7.99 8.33
N ALA A 698 -6.33 -7.64 9.59
CA ALA A 698 -7.23 -6.84 10.41
C ALA A 698 -7.19 -5.33 10.07
N ILE A 699 -8.35 -4.71 9.84
CA ILE A 699 -8.45 -3.24 9.68
C ILE A 699 -8.18 -2.55 11.03
N ASN A 700 -7.30 -1.54 11.04
CA ASN A 700 -6.88 -0.83 12.25
C ASN A 700 -6.70 0.67 11.97
N GLY A 701 -7.04 1.51 12.95
CA GLY A 701 -6.95 2.98 12.84
C GLY A 701 -8.32 3.67 12.78
N THR A 702 -8.34 4.95 12.42
CA THR A 702 -9.56 5.77 12.39
C THR A 702 -10.03 6.01 10.96
N TYR A 703 -11.19 5.45 10.62
CA TYR A 703 -11.85 5.59 9.32
C TYR A 703 -13.15 6.37 9.52
N GLY A 704 -13.19 7.61 9.03
CA GLY A 704 -14.33 8.53 9.21
C GLY A 704 -14.84 8.62 10.66
N ASP A 705 -16.08 8.22 10.88
CA ASP A 705 -16.78 8.19 12.17
C ASP A 705 -16.33 7.09 13.15
N MET A 706 -15.49 6.15 12.71
CA MET A 706 -15.28 4.86 13.37
C MET A 706 -13.79 4.58 13.63
N LYS A 707 -13.47 4.13 14.85
CA LYS A 707 -12.15 3.57 15.16
C LYS A 707 -12.22 2.05 15.17
N PHE A 708 -11.34 1.41 14.40
CA PHE A 708 -11.18 -0.03 14.32
C PHE A 708 -9.95 -0.46 15.12
N ILE A 709 -10.10 -1.55 15.88
CA ILE A 709 -9.03 -2.22 16.64
C ILE A 709 -9.19 -3.71 16.39
N ASP A 710 -8.15 -4.38 15.90
CA ASP A 710 -8.18 -5.81 15.54
C ASP A 710 -9.33 -6.14 14.56
N GLY A 711 -9.53 -5.28 13.56
CA GLY A 711 -10.62 -5.39 12.59
C GLY A 711 -11.99 -5.00 13.14
N VAL A 712 -12.13 -4.69 14.43
CA VAL A 712 -13.43 -4.49 15.10
C VAL A 712 -13.69 -3.03 15.44
N ALA A 713 -14.86 -2.52 15.05
CA ALA A 713 -15.40 -1.22 15.47
C ALA A 713 -16.73 -1.38 16.21
N ASN A 714 -16.93 -0.65 17.31
CA ASN A 714 -18.14 -0.72 18.14
C ASN A 714 -18.75 0.67 18.38
N PHE A 715 -20.08 0.79 18.26
CA PHE A 715 -20.82 2.04 18.50
C PHE A 715 -22.32 1.76 18.75
N THR A 716 -23.12 2.80 19.00
CA THR A 716 -24.58 2.69 19.16
C THR A 716 -25.32 3.66 18.23
N LEU A 717 -26.49 3.27 17.72
CA LEU A 717 -27.38 4.14 16.93
C LEU A 717 -28.83 4.05 17.42
N LYS A 718 -29.57 5.16 17.38
CA LYS A 718 -31.03 5.25 17.54
C LYS A 718 -31.73 5.37 16.18
N ASP A 719 -33.06 5.50 16.18
CA ASP A 719 -33.84 5.73 14.96
C ASP A 719 -33.32 6.93 14.14
N LYS A 720 -33.01 6.68 12.85
CA LYS A 720 -32.47 7.63 11.88
C LYS A 720 -31.05 8.14 12.17
N GLU A 721 -30.32 7.55 13.11
CA GLU A 721 -28.89 7.78 13.29
C GLU A 721 -28.06 6.87 12.34
N SER A 722 -26.88 7.35 11.94
CA SER A 722 -25.90 6.61 11.13
C SER A 722 -24.47 7.02 11.46
N LYS A 723 -23.50 6.19 11.06
CA LYS A 723 -22.05 6.50 11.06
C LYS A 723 -21.41 5.97 9.78
N THR A 724 -20.36 6.63 9.29
CA THR A 724 -19.63 6.20 8.08
C THR A 724 -18.14 5.99 8.35
N ALA A 725 -17.64 4.79 8.08
CA ALA A 725 -16.21 4.54 7.96
C ALA A 725 -15.76 4.88 6.54
N SER A 726 -14.99 5.96 6.40
CA SER A 726 -14.52 6.45 5.09
C SER A 726 -13.07 6.07 4.81
N GLY A 727 -12.77 5.78 3.54
CA GLY A 727 -11.41 5.42 3.10
C GLY A 727 -10.96 4.00 3.45
N LEU A 728 -11.87 3.03 3.54
CA LEU A 728 -11.50 1.62 3.69
C LEU A 728 -10.92 1.08 2.36
N PRO A 729 -9.83 0.31 2.36
CA PRO A 729 -9.27 -0.26 1.12
C PRO A 729 -10.27 -1.17 0.39
N ALA A 730 -10.45 -1.01 -0.92
CA ALA A 730 -11.34 -1.85 -1.73
C ALA A 730 -10.80 -3.29 -1.80
N GLY A 731 -11.69 -4.24 -1.58
CA GLY A 731 -11.31 -5.62 -1.25
C GLY A 731 -11.42 -5.95 0.24
N THR A 732 -11.56 -4.96 1.12
CA THR A 732 -11.92 -5.16 2.54
C THR A 732 -13.27 -5.89 2.63
N VAL A 733 -13.25 -7.11 3.16
CA VAL A 733 -14.45 -7.86 3.53
C VAL A 733 -14.94 -7.34 4.88
N TYR A 734 -16.25 -7.14 5.04
CA TYR A 734 -16.82 -6.68 6.30
C TYR A 734 -18.06 -7.48 6.69
N THR A 735 -18.41 -7.44 7.97
CA THR A 735 -19.66 -7.94 8.55
C THR A 735 -20.10 -7.00 9.67
N VAL A 736 -21.38 -6.60 9.66
CA VAL A 736 -22.03 -5.74 10.65
C VAL A 736 -23.05 -6.56 11.41
N THR A 737 -22.94 -6.56 12.73
CA THR A 737 -23.88 -7.20 13.66
C THR A 737 -24.55 -6.14 14.52
N GLU A 738 -25.86 -6.29 14.72
CA GLU A 738 -26.62 -5.48 15.67
C GLU A 738 -27.01 -6.35 16.87
N ASN A 739 -26.80 -5.82 18.07
CA ASN A 739 -27.10 -6.43 19.36
C ASN A 739 -28.21 -5.63 20.08
N ASP A 740 -28.72 -6.16 21.20
CA ASP A 740 -29.76 -5.55 22.05
C ASP A 740 -31.16 -5.42 21.40
N ASN A 741 -31.51 -6.34 20.49
CA ASN A 741 -32.72 -6.30 19.66
C ASN A 741 -33.78 -7.38 19.95
N ASP A 742 -33.62 -8.19 21.01
CA ASP A 742 -34.49 -9.31 21.43
C ASP A 742 -36.02 -9.08 21.36
N ASP A 743 -36.49 -7.85 21.56
CA ASP A 743 -37.90 -7.48 21.55
C ASP A 743 -38.43 -6.91 20.22
N TYR A 744 -37.64 -6.99 19.15
CA TYR A 744 -37.91 -6.49 17.80
C TYR A 744 -37.68 -7.56 16.71
N THR A 745 -38.37 -7.41 15.58
CA THR A 745 -38.05 -8.14 14.34
C THR A 745 -37.05 -7.32 13.53
N VAL A 746 -35.82 -7.80 13.42
CA VAL A 746 -34.74 -7.11 12.68
C VAL A 746 -34.79 -7.48 11.20
N THR A 747 -34.82 -6.48 10.33
CA THR A 747 -34.55 -6.62 8.88
C THR A 747 -33.22 -5.93 8.59
N LYS A 748 -32.27 -6.66 7.99
CA LYS A 748 -30.93 -6.14 7.67
C LYS A 748 -30.62 -6.29 6.18
N ALA A 749 -29.98 -5.28 5.59
CA ALA A 749 -29.49 -5.28 4.21
C ALA A 749 -28.03 -4.82 4.17
N ASN A 750 -27.23 -5.43 3.28
CA ASN A 750 -25.77 -5.24 3.18
C ASN A 750 -25.04 -5.36 4.53
N SER A 751 -25.49 -6.28 5.40
CA SER A 751 -24.83 -6.52 6.70
C SER A 751 -23.51 -7.27 6.59
N GLU A 752 -23.12 -7.66 5.38
CA GLU A 752 -21.87 -8.34 5.06
C GLU A 752 -21.57 -8.06 3.57
N GLY A 753 -20.30 -8.03 3.19
CA GLY A 753 -19.90 -7.74 1.82
C GLY A 753 -18.42 -7.41 1.66
N THR A 754 -18.08 -6.77 0.56
CA THR A 754 -16.73 -6.26 0.27
C THR A 754 -16.81 -4.80 -0.16
N ILE A 755 -15.92 -3.96 0.35
CA ILE A 755 -15.74 -2.58 -0.09
C ILE A 755 -15.27 -2.56 -1.54
N GLN A 756 -15.85 -1.70 -2.37
CA GLN A 756 -15.49 -1.52 -3.78
C GLN A 756 -14.99 -0.09 -4.01
N GLN A 757 -14.09 0.06 -4.99
CA GLN A 757 -13.51 1.34 -5.39
C GLN A 757 -14.59 2.43 -5.59
N ASP A 758 -14.36 3.60 -4.99
CA ASP A 758 -15.16 4.82 -5.13
C ASP A 758 -16.66 4.63 -4.83
N THR A 759 -17.00 3.62 -4.02
CA THR A 759 -18.38 3.36 -3.57
C THR A 759 -18.57 3.59 -2.08
N THR A 760 -19.76 4.06 -1.69
CA THR A 760 -20.26 3.98 -0.31
C THR A 760 -21.27 2.85 -0.19
N VAL A 761 -20.90 1.77 0.48
CA VAL A 761 -21.84 0.69 0.79
C VAL A 761 -22.59 1.03 2.08
N THR A 762 -23.92 0.92 2.07
CA THR A 762 -24.74 1.19 3.26
C THR A 762 -25.32 -0.10 3.84
N ALA A 763 -24.77 -0.54 4.97
CA ALA A 763 -25.35 -1.54 5.83
C ALA A 763 -26.53 -0.92 6.61
N SER A 764 -27.73 -1.43 6.40
CA SER A 764 -28.98 -0.82 6.89
C SER A 764 -29.79 -1.81 7.71
N PHE A 765 -30.24 -1.36 8.89
CA PHE A 765 -30.91 -2.19 9.88
C PHE A 765 -32.23 -1.53 10.32
N GLU A 766 -33.36 -2.16 10.01
CA GLU A 766 -34.70 -1.76 10.44
C GLU A 766 -35.19 -2.68 11.56
N ASN A 767 -35.50 -2.11 12.74
CA ASN A 767 -36.07 -2.86 13.85
C ASN A 767 -37.57 -2.60 13.94
N ARG A 768 -38.35 -3.60 13.55
CA ARG A 768 -39.80 -3.51 13.45
C ARG A 768 -40.48 -4.20 14.64
N LYS A 769 -41.37 -3.51 15.35
CA LYS A 769 -42.11 -4.06 16.49
C LYS A 769 -43.59 -3.73 16.42
N GLU A 770 -44.39 -4.79 16.30
CA GLU A 770 -45.84 -4.70 16.15
C GLU A 770 -46.56 -4.95 17.47
N MET A 771 -47.68 -4.27 17.69
CA MET A 771 -48.65 -4.65 18.70
C MET A 771 -49.46 -5.90 18.25
N PRO A 772 -49.89 -6.77 19.18
CA PRO A 772 -50.66 -7.97 18.84
C PRO A 772 -51.97 -7.67 18.07
N PRO A 773 -52.36 -8.50 17.07
CA PRO A 773 -53.61 -8.32 16.35
C PRO A 773 -54.85 -8.39 17.26
N CYS A 774 -55.76 -7.42 17.13
CA CYS A 774 -57.01 -7.41 17.88
C CYS A 774 -58.04 -8.39 17.26
N PRO A 775 -58.66 -9.34 18.01
CA PRO A 775 -59.52 -10.38 17.42
C PRO A 775 -60.88 -9.93 16.86
N CYS A 776 -61.20 -8.62 16.89
CA CYS A 776 -62.44 -8.07 16.37
C CYS A 776 -62.16 -6.82 15.53
N GLY A 777 -62.82 -6.72 14.37
CA GLY A 777 -62.52 -5.72 13.34
C GLY A 777 -62.53 -4.27 13.84
N GLU A 778 -61.71 -3.43 13.21
CA GLU A 778 -61.37 -2.09 13.68
C GLU A 778 -62.05 -0.98 12.88
N GLY A 779 -62.27 0.18 13.51
CA GLY A 779 -62.71 1.43 12.88
C GLY A 779 -62.05 2.64 13.54
N GLU A 780 -62.38 3.84 13.05
CA GLU A 780 -61.81 5.10 13.54
C GLU A 780 -62.89 6.06 14.09
N LEU A 781 -62.49 7.01 14.93
CA LEU A 781 -63.34 8.09 15.47
C LEU A 781 -62.61 9.42 15.43
N THR A 782 -63.02 10.32 14.53
CA THR A 782 -62.50 11.69 14.44
C THR A 782 -63.41 12.65 15.20
N VAL A 783 -62.85 13.45 16.11
CA VAL A 783 -63.55 14.57 16.75
C VAL A 783 -62.98 15.86 16.18
N ALA A 784 -63.84 16.70 15.59
CA ALA A 784 -63.48 17.94 14.91
C ALA A 784 -64.21 19.16 15.50
N LYS A 785 -63.49 20.29 15.60
CA LYS A 785 -63.97 21.54 16.18
C LYS A 785 -64.10 22.64 15.13
N THR A 786 -65.27 23.26 15.08
CA THR A 786 -65.50 24.52 14.33
C THR A 786 -66.04 25.58 15.29
N VAL A 787 -65.70 26.84 15.04
CA VAL A 787 -66.21 28.00 15.79
C VAL A 787 -66.70 29.03 14.78
N THR A 788 -67.92 29.52 14.96
CA THR A 788 -68.62 30.38 13.98
C THR A 788 -69.35 31.54 14.66
N GLY A 789 -69.91 32.46 13.87
CA GLY A 789 -70.58 33.66 14.36
C GLY A 789 -69.65 34.84 14.66
N SER A 790 -70.21 36.06 14.68
CA SER A 790 -69.48 37.34 14.71
C SER A 790 -68.77 37.68 16.05
N GLY A 791 -68.93 36.82 17.06
CA GLY A 791 -68.32 36.95 18.39
C GLY A 791 -67.58 35.68 18.86
N GLY A 792 -67.31 34.73 17.95
CA GLY A 792 -66.59 33.50 18.27
C GLY A 792 -65.07 33.69 18.34
N ASP A 793 -64.48 33.38 19.50
CA ASP A 793 -63.02 33.25 19.64
C ASP A 793 -62.53 31.93 19.00
N LEU A 794 -61.72 32.05 17.96
CA LEU A 794 -61.16 30.92 17.19
C LEU A 794 -59.98 30.24 17.91
N ASN A 795 -59.29 30.97 18.79
CA ASN A 795 -58.11 30.51 19.52
C ASN A 795 -58.44 29.85 20.86
N LYS A 796 -59.67 30.03 21.35
CA LYS A 796 -60.17 29.40 22.57
C LYS A 796 -60.10 27.87 22.47
N GLU A 797 -59.56 27.25 23.51
CA GLU A 797 -59.58 25.81 23.69
C GLU A 797 -60.93 25.36 24.29
N PHE A 798 -61.49 24.32 23.68
CA PHE A 798 -62.66 23.59 24.17
C PHE A 798 -62.20 22.18 24.53
N THR A 799 -62.62 21.67 25.70
CA THR A 799 -62.17 20.37 26.21
C THR A 799 -63.16 19.29 25.82
N PHE A 800 -62.66 18.26 25.13
CA PHE A 800 -63.41 17.10 24.67
C PHE A 800 -63.13 15.90 25.54
N THR A 801 -64.19 15.19 25.92
CA THR A 801 -64.10 13.87 26.55
C THR A 801 -64.80 12.85 25.65
N VAL A 802 -64.02 11.91 25.14
CA VAL A 802 -64.50 10.74 24.39
C VAL A 802 -64.64 9.59 25.36
N THR A 803 -65.84 9.04 25.49
CA THR A 803 -66.13 7.89 26.34
C THR A 803 -66.64 6.72 25.49
N LEU A 804 -66.07 5.53 25.69
CA LEU A 804 -66.49 4.27 25.08
C LEU A 804 -67.24 3.41 26.09
N ASP A 805 -68.09 2.50 25.62
CA ASP A 805 -68.71 1.46 26.45
C ASP A 805 -67.70 0.39 26.89
N LYS A 806 -66.64 0.15 26.10
CA LYS A 806 -65.56 -0.81 26.40
C LYS A 806 -64.62 -0.26 27.48
N LYS A 807 -64.99 -0.40 28.75
CA LYS A 807 -64.23 0.11 29.92
C LYS A 807 -62.85 -0.52 30.18
N ASN A 808 -62.46 -1.53 29.42
CA ASN A 808 -61.14 -2.18 29.55
C ASN A 808 -60.12 -1.67 28.52
N LEU A 809 -60.47 -0.66 27.70
CA LEU A 809 -59.61 -0.12 26.65
C LEU A 809 -58.70 0.99 27.21
N SER A 810 -57.40 0.76 27.23
CA SER A 810 -56.37 1.68 27.75
C SER A 810 -55.13 1.64 26.85
N GLY A 811 -54.45 2.77 26.68
CA GLY A 811 -53.30 2.93 25.78
C GLY A 811 -53.50 4.07 24.77
N GLN A 812 -52.55 4.23 23.85
CA GLN A 812 -52.65 5.23 22.77
C GLN A 812 -53.29 4.62 21.52
N TYR A 813 -54.36 5.26 21.04
CA TYR A 813 -55.14 4.86 19.88
C TYR A 813 -55.17 6.06 18.91
N GLY A 814 -54.24 6.10 17.95
CA GLY A 814 -54.03 7.27 17.09
C GLY A 814 -53.66 8.52 17.91
N ASP A 815 -54.42 9.59 17.71
CA ASP A 815 -54.19 10.90 18.36
C ASP A 815 -54.71 10.97 19.81
N MET A 816 -55.35 9.90 20.31
CA MET A 816 -56.07 9.88 21.59
C MET A 816 -55.51 8.81 22.53
N THR A 817 -55.15 9.20 23.74
CA THR A 817 -54.78 8.25 24.81
C THR A 817 -56.01 7.95 25.67
N PHE A 818 -56.40 6.69 25.71
CA PHE A 818 -57.50 6.20 26.53
C PHE A 818 -56.99 5.63 27.86
N ALA A 819 -57.76 5.86 28.92
CA ALA A 819 -57.67 5.16 30.19
C ALA A 819 -59.07 4.64 30.54
N ASN A 820 -59.21 3.31 30.66
CA ASN A 820 -60.45 2.61 31.01
C ASN A 820 -61.66 3.03 30.15
N GLY A 821 -61.44 3.17 28.85
CA GLY A 821 -62.44 3.58 27.86
C GLY A 821 -62.79 5.07 27.88
N VAL A 822 -61.93 5.94 28.43
CA VAL A 822 -62.11 7.41 28.41
C VAL A 822 -60.83 8.10 27.91
N ALA A 823 -60.96 9.03 26.97
CA ALA A 823 -59.87 9.92 26.50
C ALA A 823 -60.31 11.39 26.63
N THR A 824 -59.38 12.27 27.02
CA THR A 824 -59.66 13.71 27.20
C THR A 824 -58.56 14.55 26.55
N PHE A 825 -58.94 15.59 25.79
CA PHE A 825 -58.03 16.47 25.03
C PHE A 825 -58.69 17.83 24.73
N THR A 826 -57.91 18.84 24.32
CA THR A 826 -58.45 20.13 23.84
C THR A 826 -58.37 20.26 22.31
N LEU A 827 -59.25 21.08 21.74
CA LEU A 827 -59.21 21.52 20.33
C LEU A 827 -59.57 23.02 20.20
N LYS A 828 -58.97 23.69 19.23
CA LYS A 828 -59.28 25.06 18.74
C LYS A 828 -60.10 25.01 17.44
N HIS A 829 -60.52 26.15 16.90
CA HIS A 829 -61.19 26.21 15.60
C HIS A 829 -60.34 25.51 14.50
N GLY A 830 -60.98 24.67 13.69
CA GLY A 830 -60.36 23.99 12.55
C GLY A 830 -59.54 22.76 12.93
N GLN A 831 -59.33 22.48 14.22
CA GLN A 831 -58.57 21.32 14.67
C GLN A 831 -59.45 20.07 14.77
N SER A 832 -58.81 18.90 14.62
CA SER A 832 -59.40 17.61 14.93
C SER A 832 -58.38 16.66 15.53
N LYS A 833 -58.85 15.57 16.14
CA LYS A 833 -58.06 14.41 16.57
C LYS A 833 -58.80 13.14 16.16
N THR A 834 -58.07 12.11 15.75
CA THR A 834 -58.61 10.82 15.31
C THR A 834 -58.10 9.68 16.18
N ALA A 835 -59.01 9.00 16.86
CA ALA A 835 -58.73 7.70 17.45
C ALA A 835 -58.76 6.63 16.35
N LYS A 836 -57.65 5.92 16.18
CA LYS A 836 -57.53 4.81 15.22
C LYS A 836 -57.63 3.48 15.94
N ARG A 837 -57.93 2.40 15.20
CA ARG A 837 -57.94 1.01 15.70
C ARG A 837 -58.90 0.78 16.88
N LEU A 838 -60.03 1.49 16.91
CA LEU A 838 -61.07 1.27 17.91
C LEU A 838 -61.91 0.02 17.56
N PRO A 839 -62.33 -0.81 18.54
CA PRO A 839 -63.14 -2.00 18.26
C PRO A 839 -64.48 -1.65 17.61
N ALA A 840 -64.81 -2.25 16.47
CA ALA A 840 -66.11 -2.09 15.84
C ALA A 840 -67.23 -2.62 16.75
N GLY A 841 -68.38 -1.94 16.74
CA GLY A 841 -69.45 -2.19 17.71
C GLY A 841 -69.16 -1.72 19.14
N ALA A 842 -68.05 -1.01 19.39
CA ALA A 842 -67.94 -0.14 20.55
C ALA A 842 -68.88 1.06 20.38
N SER A 843 -69.67 1.34 21.41
CA SER A 843 -70.51 2.54 21.46
C SER A 843 -69.68 3.68 22.02
N TYR A 844 -69.70 4.83 21.35
CA TYR A 844 -68.99 6.03 21.78
C TYR A 844 -69.97 7.17 22.10
N THR A 845 -69.57 8.02 23.03
CA THR A 845 -70.20 9.31 23.33
C THR A 845 -69.11 10.37 23.46
N VAL A 846 -69.31 11.53 22.85
CA VAL A 846 -68.40 12.67 22.94
C VAL A 846 -69.10 13.84 23.60
N GLU A 847 -68.45 14.44 24.59
CA GLU A 847 -68.91 15.62 25.30
C GLU A 847 -67.89 16.75 25.17
N GLU A 848 -68.37 17.98 25.09
CA GLU A 848 -67.55 19.19 25.06
C GLU A 848 -67.82 20.00 26.33
N THR A 849 -66.77 20.57 26.91
CA THR A 849 -66.85 21.45 28.09
C THR A 849 -66.03 22.73 27.89
N GLY A 850 -66.39 23.78 28.64
CA GLY A 850 -65.78 25.10 28.56
C GLY A 850 -66.39 26.02 27.49
N SER A 851 -67.54 25.68 26.92
CA SER A 851 -68.27 26.43 25.88
C SER A 851 -69.16 27.57 26.40
N ASP A 852 -68.87 28.12 27.57
CA ASP A 852 -69.68 29.15 28.21
C ASP A 852 -69.95 30.38 27.32
N GLY A 853 -71.23 30.67 27.11
CA GLY A 853 -71.69 31.76 26.25
C GLY A 853 -71.53 31.49 24.74
N TYR A 854 -71.48 30.23 24.30
CA TYR A 854 -71.65 29.80 22.91
C TYR A 854 -72.95 28.99 22.76
N ILE A 855 -73.50 28.96 21.55
CA ILE A 855 -74.51 27.99 21.13
C ILE A 855 -73.78 26.82 20.49
N VAL A 856 -73.95 25.61 21.04
CA VAL A 856 -73.23 24.40 20.61
C VAL A 856 -74.14 23.54 19.73
N SER A 857 -73.80 23.42 18.44
CA SER A 857 -74.34 22.40 17.53
C SER A 857 -73.39 21.19 17.51
N LYS A 858 -73.92 19.98 17.56
CA LYS A 858 -73.12 18.74 17.53
C LYS A 858 -73.73 17.65 16.66
N THR A 859 -72.91 17.07 15.79
CA THR A 859 -73.29 16.04 14.81
C THR A 859 -72.56 14.74 15.13
N ASN A 860 -73.29 13.61 15.11
CA ASN A 860 -72.78 12.27 15.42
C ASN A 860 -72.14 12.11 16.82
N ALA A 861 -72.42 12.99 17.78
CA ALA A 861 -71.79 13.02 19.10
C ALA A 861 -72.10 11.80 20.01
N ALA A 862 -72.93 10.86 19.56
CA ALA A 862 -72.97 9.50 20.04
C ALA A 862 -73.19 8.56 18.85
N GLY A 863 -72.64 7.35 18.90
CA GLY A 863 -72.73 6.39 17.81
C GLY A 863 -72.04 5.06 18.14
N THR A 864 -71.81 4.24 17.12
CA THR A 864 -71.01 3.02 17.21
C THR A 864 -69.89 3.04 16.18
N ILE A 865 -68.71 2.55 16.56
CA ILE A 865 -67.58 2.40 15.64
C ILE A 865 -67.93 1.36 14.59
N GLN A 866 -67.73 1.69 13.31
CA GLN A 866 -68.03 0.83 12.16
C GLN A 866 -66.73 0.31 11.54
N THR A 867 -66.72 -0.97 11.14
CA THR A 867 -65.52 -1.63 10.61
C THR A 867 -65.02 -0.92 9.34
N GLY A 868 -63.72 -0.66 9.26
CA GLY A 868 -63.07 -0.03 8.09
C GLY A 868 -63.56 1.39 7.78
N SER A 869 -64.22 2.06 8.73
CA SER A 869 -64.88 3.36 8.53
C SER A 869 -64.49 4.35 9.63
N THR A 870 -64.37 5.63 9.26
CA THR A 870 -64.11 6.73 10.20
C THR A 870 -65.42 7.39 10.61
N ALA A 871 -65.79 7.27 11.88
CA ALA A 871 -66.92 8.00 12.46
C ALA A 871 -66.49 9.45 12.74
N THR A 872 -67.02 10.42 11.98
CA THR A 872 -66.70 11.84 12.19
C THR A 872 -67.74 12.50 13.08
N VAL A 873 -67.29 13.01 14.22
CA VAL A 873 -68.04 13.81 15.19
C VAL A 873 -67.64 15.27 15.03
N ALA A 874 -68.60 16.12 14.66
CA ALA A 874 -68.37 17.55 14.50
C ALA A 874 -69.06 18.34 15.61
N PHE A 875 -68.32 19.24 16.25
CA PHE A 875 -68.86 20.24 17.19
C PHE A 875 -68.62 21.63 16.62
N GLU A 876 -69.70 22.34 16.30
CA GLU A 876 -69.66 23.76 15.93
C GLU A 876 -70.12 24.60 17.13
N ASN A 877 -69.30 25.59 17.51
CA ASN A 877 -69.66 26.56 18.55
C ASN A 877 -69.92 27.90 17.90
N TYR A 878 -71.19 28.23 17.72
CA TYR A 878 -71.64 29.50 17.19
C TYR A 878 -71.74 30.53 18.31
N LYS A 879 -71.21 31.74 18.09
CA LYS A 879 -71.37 32.87 19.01
C LYS A 879 -71.47 34.17 18.24
N GLU A 880 -72.60 34.85 18.39
CA GLU A 880 -72.81 36.16 17.79
C GLU A 880 -72.39 37.27 18.76
N ARG A 881 -71.81 38.35 18.22
CA ARG A 881 -71.59 39.59 18.96
C ARG A 881 -72.93 40.31 19.09
N PRO A 882 -73.38 40.73 20.28
CA PRO A 882 -74.72 41.26 20.47
C PRO A 882 -75.00 42.50 19.59
N GLY A 883 -75.91 42.31 18.63
CA GLY A 883 -76.37 43.29 17.64
C GLY A 883 -77.75 42.88 17.11
N ASN A 884 -78.49 43.81 16.52
CA ASN A 884 -79.90 43.59 16.17
C ASN A 884 -80.09 42.76 14.88
N GLY A 885 -80.66 41.56 15.01
CA GLY A 885 -81.87 41.19 14.26
C GLY A 885 -81.77 40.27 13.03
N THR A 886 -82.62 39.24 13.08
CA THR A 886 -83.30 38.52 11.95
C THR A 886 -82.51 37.63 10.98
N ASP A 887 -82.78 36.32 11.15
CA ASP A 887 -83.06 35.29 10.13
C ASP A 887 -81.92 34.57 9.37
N ALA A 888 -82.19 33.32 8.97
CA ALA A 888 -81.22 32.22 8.82
C ALA A 888 -81.57 31.22 7.65
N PRO A 889 -80.83 30.11 7.41
CA PRO A 889 -80.64 29.49 6.07
C PRO A 889 -81.52 28.24 5.77
N PRO A 890 -81.23 27.44 4.71
CA PRO A 890 -80.42 26.21 4.90
C PRO A 890 -79.58 25.73 3.67
N ASN A 891 -78.99 24.52 3.76
CA ASN A 891 -78.03 23.88 2.82
C ASN A 891 -78.52 22.46 2.37
N PRO A 892 -78.02 21.83 1.27
CA PRO A 892 -78.49 20.52 0.75
C PRO A 892 -77.60 19.27 1.11
N PRO A 893 -78.01 18.02 0.77
CA PRO A 893 -77.44 16.76 1.32
C PRO A 893 -76.48 15.94 0.40
N VAL A 894 -76.26 14.64 0.72
CA VAL A 894 -75.10 13.75 0.38
C VAL A 894 -75.53 12.45 -0.33
N ASP A 895 -74.61 11.75 -1.05
CA ASP A 895 -74.83 10.47 -1.79
C ASP A 895 -73.58 9.50 -1.77
N PRO A 896 -73.60 8.27 -2.38
CA PRO A 896 -72.85 7.06 -1.91
C PRO A 896 -71.55 6.67 -2.72
N PRO A 897 -70.84 5.53 -2.44
CA PRO A 897 -69.41 5.34 -2.78
C PRO A 897 -69.09 4.72 -4.17
N THR A 898 -67.81 4.79 -4.56
CA THR A 898 -67.27 4.52 -5.91
C THR A 898 -66.25 3.36 -5.99
N GLU A 899 -66.09 2.79 -7.20
CA GLU A 899 -65.03 1.81 -7.52
C GLU A 899 -63.65 2.45 -7.77
N LYS A 900 -62.58 1.63 -7.77
CA LYS A 900 -61.20 2.05 -8.01
C LYS A 900 -60.84 2.09 -9.51
N THR A 901 -60.64 3.28 -10.05
CA THR A 901 -60.36 3.53 -11.48
C THR A 901 -59.01 4.23 -11.70
N GLY A 902 -58.54 4.24 -12.96
CA GLY A 902 -57.42 5.02 -13.48
C GLY A 902 -57.73 5.58 -14.88
N ASN A 903 -56.73 6.17 -15.53
CA ASN A 903 -56.88 6.84 -16.83
C ASN A 903 -55.81 6.44 -17.85
N LEU A 904 -56.08 6.68 -19.14
CA LEU A 904 -55.14 6.51 -20.26
C LEU A 904 -55.18 7.72 -21.20
N ALA A 905 -54.05 8.40 -21.37
CA ALA A 905 -53.87 9.49 -22.33
C ALA A 905 -53.09 9.02 -23.57
N VAL A 906 -53.49 9.52 -24.75
CA VAL A 906 -52.73 9.39 -26.01
C VAL A 906 -52.35 10.79 -26.49
N THR A 907 -51.08 11.02 -26.82
CA THR A 907 -50.53 12.34 -27.18
C THR A 907 -49.75 12.31 -28.50
N LYS A 908 -49.81 13.41 -29.27
CA LYS A 908 -49.21 13.50 -30.60
C LYS A 908 -48.29 14.71 -30.80
N THR A 909 -47.03 14.45 -31.12
CA THR A 909 -46.03 15.43 -31.60
C THR A 909 -45.69 15.20 -33.07
N VAL A 910 -45.39 16.29 -33.79
CA VAL A 910 -44.85 16.29 -35.16
C VAL A 910 -43.66 17.24 -35.22
N SER A 911 -42.51 16.80 -35.73
CA SER A 911 -41.24 17.53 -35.63
C SER A 911 -40.40 17.46 -36.91
N GLY A 912 -39.29 18.20 -36.94
CA GLY A 912 -38.41 18.34 -38.09
C GLY A 912 -38.81 19.46 -39.06
N SER A 913 -37.85 19.90 -39.87
CA SER A 913 -37.96 21.08 -40.75
C SER A 913 -39.04 20.98 -41.82
N ARG A 914 -39.59 19.79 -42.07
CA ARG A 914 -40.61 19.51 -43.08
C ARG A 914 -41.83 18.78 -42.51
N GLY A 915 -41.99 18.78 -41.18
CA GLY A 915 -43.14 18.18 -40.50
C GLY A 915 -44.39 19.05 -40.61
N ASP A 916 -45.47 18.51 -41.20
CA ASP A 916 -46.76 19.21 -41.26
C ASP A 916 -47.50 19.05 -39.93
N GLN A 917 -47.48 20.11 -39.12
CA GLN A 917 -48.15 20.15 -37.83
C GLN A 917 -49.70 20.12 -37.94
N ASN A 918 -50.27 20.46 -39.10
CA ASN A 918 -51.72 20.44 -39.32
C ASN A 918 -52.25 19.08 -39.79
N LYS A 919 -51.35 18.16 -40.20
CA LYS A 919 -51.73 16.82 -40.65
C LYS A 919 -52.35 16.01 -39.52
N GLU A 920 -53.45 15.35 -39.83
CA GLU A 920 -54.07 14.34 -38.98
C GLU A 920 -53.35 12.98 -39.15
N PHE A 921 -53.15 12.31 -38.03
CA PHE A 921 -52.69 10.93 -37.92
C PHE A 921 -53.76 10.14 -37.15
N THR A 922 -54.06 8.92 -37.59
CA THR A 922 -55.14 8.11 -37.03
C THR A 922 -54.59 7.18 -35.95
N PHE A 923 -55.23 7.17 -34.79
CA PHE A 923 -54.89 6.35 -33.63
C PHE A 923 -55.99 5.33 -33.38
N THR A 924 -55.59 4.10 -33.05
CA THR A 924 -56.51 3.08 -32.54
C THR A 924 -56.00 2.58 -31.19
N VAL A 925 -56.84 2.71 -30.17
CA VAL A 925 -56.64 2.16 -28.82
C VAL A 925 -57.44 0.88 -28.70
N THR A 926 -56.81 -0.21 -28.30
CA THR A 926 -57.43 -1.51 -28.03
C THR A 926 -57.21 -1.89 -26.57
N LEU A 927 -58.27 -2.26 -25.87
CA LEU A 927 -58.23 -2.79 -24.50
C LEU A 927 -58.37 -4.31 -24.50
N ASP A 928 -57.85 -4.98 -23.47
CA ASP A 928 -58.05 -6.42 -23.25
C ASP A 928 -59.52 -6.77 -22.91
N LYS A 929 -60.18 -5.92 -22.12
CA LYS A 929 -61.59 -6.03 -21.75
C LYS A 929 -62.53 -5.45 -22.83
N LYS A 930 -63.06 -6.34 -23.67
CA LYS A 930 -63.99 -6.00 -24.77
C LYS A 930 -65.39 -5.61 -24.32
N ASP A 931 -65.76 -5.93 -23.09
CA ASP A 931 -67.01 -5.52 -22.46
C ASP A 931 -67.04 -4.02 -22.08
N LEU A 932 -65.89 -3.35 -22.03
CA LEU A 932 -65.80 -1.90 -21.84
C LEU A 932 -66.28 -1.15 -23.09
N ASN A 933 -67.48 -0.56 -22.97
CA ASN A 933 -68.19 0.12 -24.05
C ASN A 933 -68.66 1.51 -23.61
N GLY A 934 -68.78 2.44 -24.57
CA GLY A 934 -69.24 3.81 -24.34
C GLY A 934 -68.12 4.82 -24.08
N LYS A 935 -68.50 6.00 -23.59
CA LYS A 935 -67.60 7.16 -23.49
C LYS A 935 -66.84 7.19 -22.15
N TYR A 936 -65.53 6.96 -22.23
CA TYR A 936 -64.58 7.16 -21.13
C TYR A 936 -63.74 8.40 -21.48
N GLY A 937 -63.89 9.48 -20.71
CA GLY A 937 -63.26 10.77 -21.01
C GLY A 937 -63.52 11.26 -22.45
N ASP A 938 -62.47 11.45 -23.24
CA ASP A 938 -62.52 11.90 -24.63
C ASP A 938 -62.64 10.79 -25.68
N MET A 939 -62.59 9.52 -25.23
CA MET A 939 -62.61 8.33 -26.08
C MET A 939 -63.96 7.63 -25.97
N ASN A 940 -64.43 7.03 -27.07
CA ASN A 940 -65.65 6.23 -27.09
C ASN A 940 -65.30 4.82 -27.55
N PHE A 941 -65.39 3.85 -26.64
CA PHE A 941 -65.05 2.47 -26.89
C PHE A 941 -66.24 1.67 -27.43
N THR A 942 -65.95 0.73 -28.32
CA THR A 942 -66.89 -0.27 -28.84
C THR A 942 -66.13 -1.59 -28.97
N ASP A 943 -66.62 -2.65 -28.33
CA ASP A 943 -65.94 -3.94 -28.17
C ASP A 943 -64.49 -3.81 -27.63
N GLY A 944 -64.25 -2.84 -26.74
CA GLY A 944 -62.93 -2.51 -26.17
C GLY A 944 -62.01 -1.69 -27.09
N VAL A 945 -62.48 -1.24 -28.27
CA VAL A 945 -61.67 -0.49 -29.24
C VAL A 945 -62.18 0.95 -29.39
N ALA A 946 -61.27 1.93 -29.47
CA ALA A 946 -61.57 3.33 -29.78
C ALA A 946 -60.61 3.89 -30.84
N THR A 947 -61.14 4.52 -31.89
CA THR A 947 -60.34 5.11 -32.99
C THR A 947 -60.63 6.62 -33.11
N PHE A 948 -59.58 7.42 -33.31
CA PHE A 948 -59.67 8.89 -33.43
C PHE A 948 -58.45 9.47 -34.15
N THR A 949 -58.52 10.71 -34.65
CA THR A 949 -57.36 11.44 -35.18
C THR A 949 -56.76 12.41 -34.16
N LEU A 950 -55.46 12.69 -34.27
CA LEU A 950 -54.76 13.79 -33.58
C LEU A 950 -53.83 14.55 -34.56
N LYS A 951 -53.64 15.84 -34.31
CA LYS A 951 -52.64 16.74 -34.92
C LYS A 951 -51.46 16.97 -33.97
N HIS A 952 -50.45 17.72 -34.41
CA HIS A 952 -49.37 18.19 -33.52
C HIS A 952 -49.94 18.89 -32.27
N GLY A 953 -49.39 18.55 -31.10
CA GLY A 953 -49.75 19.12 -29.81
C GLY A 953 -51.09 18.64 -29.24
N GLN A 954 -51.81 17.76 -29.93
CA GLN A 954 -53.11 17.28 -29.48
C GLN A 954 -53.00 16.01 -28.60
N SER A 955 -54.00 15.82 -27.75
CA SER A 955 -54.16 14.63 -26.92
C SER A 955 -55.63 14.29 -26.72
N LYS A 956 -55.88 13.05 -26.26
CA LYS A 956 -57.18 12.58 -25.76
C LYS A 956 -56.96 11.70 -24.54
N THR A 957 -57.83 11.79 -23.54
CA THR A 957 -57.72 10.99 -22.32
C THR A 957 -58.98 10.17 -22.06
N ALA A 958 -58.84 8.86 -21.90
CA ALA A 958 -59.87 8.00 -21.33
C ALA A 958 -59.80 8.06 -19.81
N ASN A 959 -60.83 8.64 -19.19
CA ASN A 959 -60.92 8.78 -17.73
C ASN A 959 -61.84 7.70 -17.14
N GLY A 960 -61.50 7.20 -15.94
CA GLY A 960 -62.38 6.28 -15.19
C GLY A 960 -62.37 4.83 -15.70
N LEU A 961 -61.31 4.40 -16.39
CA LEU A 961 -61.12 2.99 -16.76
C LEU A 961 -60.86 2.15 -15.50
N PRO A 962 -61.40 0.92 -15.37
CA PRO A 962 -61.09 0.05 -14.25
C PRO A 962 -59.59 -0.24 -14.12
N ALA A 963 -59.05 -0.24 -12.91
CA ALA A 963 -57.64 -0.59 -12.70
C ALA A 963 -57.35 -2.04 -13.11
N GLY A 964 -56.15 -2.29 -13.63
CA GLY A 964 -55.70 -3.60 -14.12
C GLY A 964 -56.13 -3.95 -15.55
N VAL A 965 -56.78 -3.04 -16.28
CA VAL A 965 -57.06 -3.18 -17.73
C VAL A 965 -55.77 -2.96 -18.53
N SER A 966 -55.48 -3.86 -19.47
CA SER A 966 -54.35 -3.73 -20.40
C SER A 966 -54.76 -2.97 -21.66
N TYR A 967 -53.84 -2.22 -22.25
CA TYR A 967 -54.06 -1.43 -23.47
C TYR A 967 -52.94 -1.59 -24.50
N THR A 968 -53.28 -1.38 -25.77
CA THR A 968 -52.37 -1.21 -26.92
C THR A 968 -52.82 0.00 -27.75
N VAL A 969 -51.88 0.80 -28.24
CA VAL A 969 -52.14 1.96 -29.09
C VAL A 969 -51.30 1.85 -30.37
N GLU A 970 -51.95 2.02 -31.52
CA GLU A 970 -51.31 2.02 -32.83
C GLU A 970 -51.60 3.32 -33.59
N GLU A 971 -50.67 3.73 -34.46
CA GLU A 971 -50.78 4.93 -35.30
C GLU A 971 -50.64 4.56 -36.79
N SER A 972 -51.50 5.12 -37.63
CA SER A 972 -51.45 5.03 -39.10
C SER A 972 -51.38 6.41 -39.79
N ASP A 973 -51.40 6.40 -41.12
CA ASP A 973 -51.33 7.58 -42.00
C ASP A 973 -49.99 8.36 -41.94
N ASN A 974 -48.93 7.74 -41.44
CA ASN A 974 -47.61 8.32 -41.18
C ASN A 974 -46.61 8.27 -42.35
N SER A 975 -47.10 8.04 -43.58
CA SER A 975 -46.26 7.93 -44.79
C SER A 975 -45.26 9.10 -44.97
N GLY A 976 -43.97 8.74 -45.09
CA GLY A 976 -42.86 9.68 -45.22
C GLY A 976 -42.54 10.47 -43.95
N TYR A 977 -42.74 9.88 -42.77
CA TYR A 977 -42.22 10.33 -41.49
C TYR A 977 -41.53 9.15 -40.79
N THR A 978 -40.46 9.40 -40.03
CA THR A 978 -39.97 8.44 -39.05
C THR A 978 -40.84 8.53 -37.80
N VAL A 979 -41.20 7.38 -37.22
CA VAL A 979 -42.15 7.28 -36.10
C VAL A 979 -41.42 6.81 -34.85
N THR A 980 -41.61 7.54 -33.74
CA THR A 980 -41.18 7.14 -32.40
C THR A 980 -42.40 7.02 -31.51
N LYS A 981 -42.65 5.82 -30.96
CA LYS A 981 -43.76 5.54 -30.04
C LYS A 981 -43.24 5.20 -28.64
N THR A 982 -43.90 5.74 -27.62
CA THR A 982 -43.48 5.62 -26.21
C THR A 982 -44.66 5.11 -25.37
N ASN A 983 -44.44 4.06 -24.56
CA ASN A 983 -45.47 3.42 -23.72
C ASN A 983 -46.76 3.05 -24.49
N ALA A 984 -46.60 2.63 -25.76
CA ALA A 984 -47.70 2.27 -26.67
C ALA A 984 -48.48 1.02 -26.24
N THR A 985 -47.96 0.26 -25.28
CA THR A 985 -48.62 -0.89 -24.62
C THR A 985 -48.42 -0.78 -23.12
N GLY A 986 -49.42 -1.12 -22.32
CA GLY A 986 -49.31 -1.05 -20.86
C GLY A 986 -50.58 -1.47 -20.12
N THR A 987 -50.66 -1.12 -18.84
CA THR A 987 -51.82 -1.38 -17.96
C THR A 987 -52.25 -0.12 -17.20
N VAL A 988 -53.55 0.02 -16.95
CA VAL A 988 -54.14 1.13 -16.19
C VAL A 988 -53.97 0.91 -14.69
N GLN A 989 -53.43 1.91 -13.98
CA GLN A 989 -53.17 1.87 -12.54
C GLN A 989 -54.16 2.76 -11.76
N THR A 990 -54.48 2.37 -10.52
CA THR A 990 -55.45 3.10 -9.68
C THR A 990 -55.01 4.56 -9.46
N GLY A 991 -55.93 5.51 -9.61
CA GLY A 991 -55.70 6.95 -9.38
C GLY A 991 -54.69 7.61 -10.32
N SER A 992 -54.19 6.90 -11.32
CA SER A 992 -53.04 7.29 -12.14
C SER A 992 -53.41 7.40 -13.62
N THR A 993 -52.65 8.20 -14.38
CA THR A 993 -52.80 8.34 -15.84
C THR A 993 -51.60 7.70 -16.54
N ALA A 994 -51.84 6.61 -17.27
CA ALA A 994 -50.89 6.09 -18.25
C ALA A 994 -50.86 7.00 -19.48
N THR A 995 -49.70 7.14 -20.15
CA THR A 995 -49.52 8.06 -21.28
C THR A 995 -48.77 7.37 -22.41
N ALA A 996 -49.48 7.10 -23.51
CA ALA A 996 -48.89 6.65 -24.77
C ALA A 996 -48.60 7.84 -25.68
N ALA A 997 -47.34 8.08 -26.03
CA ALA A 997 -46.91 9.26 -26.78
C ALA A 997 -46.30 8.89 -28.15
N PHE A 998 -46.60 9.68 -29.18
CA PHE A 998 -46.15 9.43 -30.55
C PHE A 998 -45.53 10.68 -31.18
N GLU A 999 -44.24 10.63 -31.54
CA GLU A 999 -43.54 11.69 -32.28
C GLU A 999 -43.28 11.25 -33.72
N ASN A 1000 -43.69 12.07 -34.70
CA ASN A 1000 -43.37 11.86 -36.12
C ASN A 1000 -42.43 12.94 -36.64
N TYR A 1001 -41.24 12.55 -37.07
CA TYR A 1001 -40.19 13.46 -37.52
C TYR A 1001 -40.02 13.43 -39.05
N LYS A 1002 -39.83 14.60 -39.66
CA LYS A 1002 -39.58 14.75 -41.11
C LYS A 1002 -38.52 15.80 -41.41
N GLY A 1003 -37.36 15.35 -41.89
CA GLY A 1003 -36.21 16.20 -42.20
C GLY A 1003 -36.12 16.62 -43.66
N SER A 1004 -35.13 17.49 -43.93
CA SER A 1004 -34.62 17.70 -45.29
C SER A 1004 -33.69 16.53 -45.64
N SER A 1005 -33.94 15.87 -46.77
CA SER A 1005 -33.10 14.79 -47.27
C SER A 1005 -31.71 15.33 -47.65
N GLY A 1006 -30.66 14.80 -47.01
CA GLY A 1006 -29.28 15.19 -47.30
C GLY A 1006 -28.86 14.74 -48.71
N GLY A 1007 -28.32 15.68 -49.49
CA GLY A 1007 -27.81 15.40 -50.82
C GLY A 1007 -26.84 16.50 -51.26
N SER A 1008 -25.54 16.24 -51.11
CA SER A 1008 -24.49 17.02 -51.78
C SER A 1008 -24.03 16.23 -52.99
N GLY A 1009 -24.10 16.84 -54.17
CA GLY A 1009 -23.82 16.21 -55.46
C GLY A 1009 -24.11 17.20 -56.58
N GLY A 1010 -23.07 17.61 -57.30
CA GLY A 1010 -23.16 18.68 -58.29
C GLY A 1010 -23.90 18.31 -59.59
N SER A 1011 -24.19 19.32 -60.41
CA SER A 1011 -24.85 19.17 -61.70
C SER A 1011 -23.97 18.47 -62.76
N GLY A 1012 -23.96 17.13 -62.75
CA GLY A 1012 -23.60 16.30 -63.89
C GLY A 1012 -24.86 15.80 -64.61
N GLY A 1013 -25.01 16.08 -65.90
CA GLY A 1013 -26.29 15.88 -66.60
C GLY A 1013 -26.43 14.52 -67.31
N GLY A 1014 -27.57 13.86 -67.07
CA GLY A 1014 -28.15 12.86 -67.98
C GLY A 1014 -27.74 11.40 -67.76
N GLY A 1015 -28.73 10.52 -67.62
CA GLY A 1015 -28.57 9.07 -67.44
C GLY A 1015 -29.48 8.55 -66.32
N GLY A 1016 -30.21 7.46 -66.57
CA GLY A 1016 -31.18 6.91 -65.61
C GLY A 1016 -30.72 5.58 -65.01
N GLY A 1017 -30.94 5.39 -63.71
CA GLY A 1017 -30.72 4.12 -63.03
C GLY A 1017 -30.88 4.24 -61.50
N SER A 1018 -31.82 3.48 -60.93
CA SER A 1018 -32.02 3.20 -59.50
C SER A 1018 -31.79 4.35 -58.49
N SER A 1019 -32.87 5.02 -58.07
CA SER A 1019 -32.83 5.93 -56.92
C SER A 1019 -32.61 5.16 -55.60
N SER A 1020 -31.40 5.20 -55.05
CA SER A 1020 -31.10 4.67 -53.72
C SER A 1020 -31.88 5.43 -52.65
N HIS A 1021 -32.86 4.78 -52.01
CA HIS A 1021 -33.50 5.32 -50.80
C HIS A 1021 -32.59 5.03 -49.60
N THR A 1022 -31.95 6.08 -49.08
CA THR A 1022 -31.24 6.02 -47.80
C THR A 1022 -32.26 6.21 -46.66
N PRO A 1023 -32.49 5.21 -45.78
CA PRO A 1023 -33.48 5.32 -44.71
C PRO A 1023 -33.24 6.52 -43.80
N GLN A 1024 -34.28 7.31 -43.53
CA GLN A 1024 -34.21 8.40 -42.56
C GLN A 1024 -34.04 7.80 -41.15
N ALA A 1025 -33.05 8.27 -40.39
CA ALA A 1025 -32.76 7.79 -39.04
C ALA A 1025 -33.90 8.10 -38.04
N ALA A 1026 -34.14 7.16 -37.12
CA ALA A 1026 -35.12 7.34 -36.05
C ALA A 1026 -34.59 8.35 -35.03
N ARG A 1027 -35.50 9.04 -34.34
CA ARG A 1027 -35.18 10.14 -33.40
C ARG A 1027 -35.96 9.97 -32.11
N VAL A 1028 -35.27 9.88 -30.98
CA VAL A 1028 -35.87 9.69 -29.65
C VAL A 1028 -35.47 10.83 -28.74
N THR A 1029 -36.45 11.67 -28.39
CA THR A 1029 -36.27 12.73 -27.39
C THR A 1029 -36.82 12.23 -26.06
N LEU A 1030 -35.93 11.94 -25.10
CA LEU A 1030 -36.34 11.50 -23.76
C LEU A 1030 -36.73 12.72 -22.92
N THR A 1031 -37.80 12.58 -22.13
CA THR A 1031 -38.30 13.64 -21.25
C THR A 1031 -38.68 13.07 -19.89
N ALA A 1032 -38.57 13.91 -18.86
CA ALA A 1032 -39.00 13.62 -17.51
C ALA A 1032 -39.61 14.89 -16.88
N THR A 1033 -40.28 14.74 -15.73
CA THR A 1033 -40.85 15.86 -14.96
C THR A 1033 -40.19 16.00 -13.61
N LYS A 1034 -40.20 17.22 -13.07
CA LYS A 1034 -39.63 17.58 -11.78
C LYS A 1034 -40.63 18.32 -10.90
N THR A 1035 -40.78 17.87 -9.66
CA THR A 1035 -41.50 18.60 -8.60
C THR A 1035 -40.62 18.83 -7.37
N MET A 1036 -40.99 19.84 -6.60
CA MET A 1036 -40.47 20.17 -5.27
C MET A 1036 -41.68 20.40 -4.35
N ASP A 1037 -41.86 19.56 -3.34
CA ASP A 1037 -43.07 19.52 -2.48
C ASP A 1037 -44.39 19.40 -3.26
N GLY A 1038 -44.35 18.66 -4.38
CA GLY A 1038 -45.48 18.53 -5.32
C GLY A 1038 -45.76 19.77 -6.18
N LEU A 1039 -45.02 20.87 -5.97
CA LEU A 1039 -45.09 22.09 -6.78
C LEU A 1039 -44.07 22.05 -7.92
N ILE A 1040 -44.29 22.89 -8.94
CA ILE A 1040 -43.33 23.13 -10.02
C ILE A 1040 -42.19 24.01 -9.45
N PRO A 1041 -40.92 23.57 -9.47
CA PRO A 1041 -39.82 24.36 -8.91
C PRO A 1041 -39.51 25.59 -9.77
N THR A 1042 -39.18 26.70 -9.13
CA THR A 1042 -38.86 27.97 -9.79
C THR A 1042 -37.37 28.06 -10.15
N GLY A 1043 -36.98 27.46 -11.27
CA GLY A 1043 -35.62 27.58 -11.81
C GLY A 1043 -35.11 26.32 -12.50
N SER A 1044 -33.78 26.19 -12.57
CA SER A 1044 -33.04 25.09 -13.23
C SER A 1044 -31.93 24.51 -12.35
N GLY A 1045 -32.22 24.35 -11.05
CA GLY A 1045 -31.26 23.98 -10.00
C GLY A 1045 -31.17 22.48 -9.67
N PHE A 1046 -31.91 21.62 -10.39
CA PHE A 1046 -31.80 20.16 -10.27
C PHE A 1046 -31.19 19.60 -11.54
N THR A 1047 -30.24 18.68 -11.38
CA THR A 1047 -29.46 18.06 -12.46
C THR A 1047 -29.85 16.59 -12.62
N PHE A 1048 -29.94 16.14 -13.87
CA PHE A 1048 -30.42 14.82 -14.27
C PHE A 1048 -29.46 14.22 -15.28
N PHE A 1049 -29.36 12.90 -15.25
CA PHE A 1049 -28.40 12.14 -16.00
C PHE A 1049 -29.09 11.15 -16.94
N LEU A 1050 -28.43 10.91 -18.08
CA LEU A 1050 -28.75 9.82 -18.99
C LEU A 1050 -27.48 8.97 -19.15
N ASP A 1051 -27.54 7.76 -18.61
CA ASP A 1051 -26.47 6.75 -18.65
C ASP A 1051 -26.80 5.64 -19.65
N ASP A 1052 -25.79 4.99 -20.23
CA ASP A 1052 -25.97 3.83 -21.11
C ASP A 1052 -26.07 2.49 -20.33
N ALA A 1053 -26.17 1.37 -21.06
CA ALA A 1053 -26.24 0.04 -20.48
C ALA A 1053 -24.99 -0.40 -19.68
N ASN A 1054 -23.84 0.24 -19.91
CA ASN A 1054 -22.56 -0.01 -19.26
C ASN A 1054 -22.25 1.00 -18.15
N GLY A 1055 -23.13 1.99 -17.91
CA GLY A 1055 -22.91 3.08 -16.96
C GLY A 1055 -22.17 4.29 -17.55
N GLN A 1056 -21.97 4.38 -18.86
CA GLN A 1056 -21.35 5.54 -19.49
C GLN A 1056 -22.32 6.73 -19.50
N ARG A 1057 -21.88 7.85 -18.91
CA ARG A 1057 -22.61 9.14 -18.91
C ARG A 1057 -22.72 9.71 -20.32
N LEU A 1058 -23.90 9.64 -20.93
CA LEU A 1058 -24.17 10.16 -22.27
C LEU A 1058 -24.62 11.62 -22.26
N GLN A 1059 -25.43 12.03 -21.27
CA GLN A 1059 -25.89 13.41 -21.14
C GLN A 1059 -26.08 13.84 -19.69
N VAL A 1060 -25.89 15.15 -19.48
CA VAL A 1060 -26.25 15.88 -18.25
C VAL A 1060 -27.25 16.98 -18.65
N LYS A 1061 -28.37 17.10 -17.93
CA LYS A 1061 -29.42 18.10 -18.19
C LYS A 1061 -29.98 18.66 -16.88
N ASN A 1062 -30.28 19.94 -16.87
CA ASN A 1062 -30.99 20.55 -15.74
C ASN A 1062 -32.48 20.69 -16.07
N ASN A 1063 -33.33 20.75 -15.03
CA ASN A 1063 -34.75 21.03 -15.21
C ASN A 1063 -34.98 22.45 -15.80
N GLN A 1064 -36.07 22.64 -16.53
CA GLN A 1064 -36.59 23.95 -16.92
C GLN A 1064 -37.97 24.10 -16.29
N GLY A 1065 -38.00 24.62 -15.06
CA GLY A 1065 -39.18 24.53 -14.22
C GLY A 1065 -39.54 23.06 -13.94
N GLY A 1066 -40.76 22.64 -14.29
CA GLY A 1066 -41.25 21.30 -14.01
C GLY A 1066 -40.88 20.23 -15.04
N ASN A 1067 -40.12 20.56 -16.09
CA ASN A 1067 -39.81 19.67 -17.21
C ASN A 1067 -38.31 19.44 -17.35
N ILE A 1068 -37.93 18.27 -17.83
CA ILE A 1068 -36.55 17.87 -18.15
C ILE A 1068 -36.58 17.30 -19.57
N THR A 1069 -35.70 17.79 -20.45
CA THR A 1069 -35.62 17.35 -21.85
C THR A 1069 -34.18 17.01 -22.19
N PHE A 1070 -33.96 15.79 -22.66
CA PHE A 1070 -32.67 15.32 -23.15
C PHE A 1070 -32.52 15.59 -24.65
N ASP A 1071 -31.28 15.73 -25.12
CA ASP A 1071 -31.01 15.93 -26.54
C ASP A 1071 -31.41 14.68 -27.31
N THR A 1072 -32.00 14.88 -28.49
CA THR A 1072 -32.59 13.81 -29.29
C THR A 1072 -31.56 12.79 -29.76
N LEU A 1073 -31.60 11.60 -29.17
CA LEU A 1073 -30.84 10.43 -29.62
C LEU A 1073 -31.25 10.08 -31.06
N THR A 1074 -30.29 9.69 -31.88
CA THR A 1074 -30.49 9.39 -33.31
C THR A 1074 -30.03 7.97 -33.60
N PHE A 1075 -30.86 7.18 -34.29
CA PHE A 1075 -30.61 5.76 -34.55
C PHE A 1075 -30.68 5.45 -36.04
N ASP A 1076 -29.57 4.98 -36.60
CA ASP A 1076 -29.34 4.65 -38.00
C ASP A 1076 -29.15 3.13 -38.24
N LYS A 1077 -29.45 2.31 -37.22
CA LYS A 1077 -29.28 0.86 -37.17
C LYS A 1077 -30.44 0.22 -36.39
N THR A 1078 -30.79 -1.01 -36.73
CA THR A 1078 -31.78 -1.80 -35.99
C THR A 1078 -31.15 -2.47 -34.78
N GLY A 1079 -31.81 -2.44 -33.63
CA GLY A 1079 -31.27 -3.01 -32.39
C GLY A 1079 -32.16 -2.73 -31.18
N THR A 1080 -31.72 -3.17 -30.00
CA THR A 1080 -32.31 -2.76 -28.72
C THR A 1080 -31.23 -2.08 -27.90
N TYR A 1081 -31.54 -0.89 -27.40
CA TYR A 1081 -30.63 -0.02 -26.65
C TYR A 1081 -31.24 0.22 -25.27
N VAL A 1082 -30.41 0.15 -24.22
CA VAL A 1082 -30.84 0.36 -22.83
C VAL A 1082 -30.11 1.57 -22.26
N TYR A 1083 -30.85 2.40 -21.53
CA TYR A 1083 -30.35 3.59 -20.86
C TYR A 1083 -30.94 3.70 -19.46
N TYR A 1084 -30.34 4.51 -18.60
CA TYR A 1084 -30.88 4.83 -17.27
C TYR A 1084 -31.04 6.34 -17.10
N LEU A 1085 -32.19 6.75 -16.58
CA LEU A 1085 -32.50 8.13 -16.21
C LEU A 1085 -32.49 8.26 -14.69
N THR A 1086 -31.66 9.16 -14.16
CA THR A 1086 -31.49 9.42 -12.71
C THR A 1086 -31.42 10.92 -12.42
N GLU A 1087 -31.62 11.30 -11.16
CA GLU A 1087 -31.33 12.64 -10.64
C GLU A 1087 -29.99 12.64 -9.89
N GLN A 1088 -29.26 13.75 -9.99
CA GLN A 1088 -28.10 13.99 -9.15
C GLN A 1088 -28.54 14.40 -7.75
N THR A 1089 -28.25 13.57 -6.74
CA THR A 1089 -28.32 13.98 -5.33
C THR A 1089 -27.45 15.22 -5.12
N GLY A 1090 -28.07 16.33 -4.70
CA GLY A 1090 -27.38 17.59 -4.43
C GLY A 1090 -27.13 17.84 -2.95
N ASN A 1091 -26.37 18.91 -2.67
CA ASN A 1091 -25.85 19.20 -1.33
C ASN A 1091 -26.77 20.09 -0.46
N ASP A 1092 -28.00 20.40 -0.90
CA ASP A 1092 -28.92 21.21 -0.07
C ASP A 1092 -29.43 20.39 1.12
N LYS A 1093 -28.95 20.77 2.31
CA LYS A 1093 -29.29 20.13 3.58
C LYS A 1093 -30.80 20.21 3.90
N ASN A 1094 -31.55 21.09 3.23
CA ASN A 1094 -33.01 21.26 3.38
C ASN A 1094 -33.83 20.49 2.35
N VAL A 1095 -33.22 19.76 1.41
CA VAL A 1095 -33.92 19.02 0.33
C VAL A 1095 -33.73 17.51 0.49
N ASN A 1096 -34.80 16.74 0.36
CA ASN A 1096 -34.76 15.31 0.02
C ASN A 1096 -34.75 15.19 -1.50
N TYR A 1097 -33.73 14.53 -2.06
CA TYR A 1097 -33.60 14.28 -3.51
C TYR A 1097 -34.25 12.94 -3.89
N ASP A 1098 -34.84 12.84 -5.09
CA ASP A 1098 -35.50 11.62 -5.57
C ASP A 1098 -34.46 10.62 -6.12
N THR A 1099 -34.31 9.48 -5.44
CA THR A 1099 -33.35 8.42 -5.78
C THR A 1099 -33.87 7.40 -6.81
N SER A 1100 -34.99 7.70 -7.48
CA SER A 1100 -35.57 6.86 -8.53
C SER A 1100 -34.60 6.64 -9.70
N SER A 1101 -34.40 5.39 -10.11
CA SER A 1101 -33.82 5.04 -11.42
C SER A 1101 -34.91 4.54 -12.36
N TYR A 1102 -34.97 5.13 -13.56
CA TYR A 1102 -35.85 4.71 -14.64
C TYR A 1102 -35.02 4.07 -15.75
N LYS A 1103 -35.14 2.75 -15.92
CA LYS A 1103 -34.54 2.03 -17.04
C LYS A 1103 -35.38 2.28 -18.30
N VAL A 1104 -34.74 2.80 -19.34
CA VAL A 1104 -35.32 3.07 -20.66
C VAL A 1104 -34.90 1.94 -21.60
N THR A 1105 -35.85 1.33 -22.30
CA THR A 1105 -35.55 0.40 -23.40
C THR A 1105 -36.04 0.98 -24.71
N VAL A 1106 -35.13 1.14 -25.68
CA VAL A 1106 -35.40 1.67 -27.03
C VAL A 1106 -35.16 0.56 -28.05
N THR A 1107 -36.23 0.09 -28.70
CA THR A 1107 -36.16 -0.90 -29.79
C THR A 1107 -36.30 -0.21 -31.13
N VAL A 1108 -35.35 -0.40 -32.04
CA VAL A 1108 -35.28 0.26 -33.36
C VAL A 1108 -35.44 -0.75 -34.49
N THR A 1109 -36.31 -0.45 -35.44
CA THR A 1109 -36.65 -1.29 -36.60
C THR A 1109 -36.57 -0.48 -37.89
N CYS A 1110 -36.36 -1.13 -39.04
CA CYS A 1110 -36.25 -0.46 -40.34
C CYS A 1110 -37.15 -1.12 -41.41
N PRO A 1111 -38.47 -0.87 -41.39
CA PRO A 1111 -39.37 -1.33 -42.45
C PRO A 1111 -39.23 -0.55 -43.76
N TYR A 1112 -38.82 0.73 -43.72
CA TYR A 1112 -38.53 1.54 -44.91
C TYR A 1112 -37.66 2.75 -44.57
N ASP A 1113 -38.12 3.55 -43.60
CA ASP A 1113 -37.29 4.44 -42.78
C ASP A 1113 -37.13 3.80 -41.38
N TYR A 1114 -36.24 4.32 -40.54
CA TYR A 1114 -36.07 3.82 -39.18
C TYR A 1114 -37.21 4.28 -38.26
N ALA A 1115 -37.73 3.37 -37.44
CA ALA A 1115 -38.79 3.62 -36.46
C ALA A 1115 -38.42 3.04 -35.09
N ALA A 1116 -38.76 3.77 -34.02
CA ALA A 1116 -38.37 3.45 -32.65
C ALA A 1116 -39.59 3.19 -31.73
N SER A 1117 -39.42 2.28 -30.78
CA SER A 1117 -40.37 1.98 -29.71
C SER A 1117 -39.66 2.11 -28.36
N VAL A 1118 -40.24 2.90 -27.45
CA VAL A 1118 -39.67 3.23 -26.14
C VAL A 1118 -40.59 2.73 -25.01
N SER A 1119 -40.01 2.09 -24.00
CA SER A 1119 -40.70 1.69 -22.78
C SER A 1119 -39.83 1.94 -21.55
N TYR A 1120 -40.46 2.27 -20.42
CA TYR A 1120 -39.79 2.50 -19.15
C TYR A 1120 -40.08 1.41 -18.13
N GLU A 1121 -39.10 1.11 -17.29
CA GLU A 1121 -39.24 0.34 -16.06
C GLU A 1121 -38.82 1.22 -14.87
N LYS A 1122 -39.59 1.20 -13.78
CA LYS A 1122 -39.20 1.76 -12.48
C LYS A 1122 -39.13 0.62 -11.47
N ASN A 1123 -37.98 0.46 -10.81
CA ASN A 1123 -37.73 -0.60 -9.81
C ASN A 1123 -38.13 -2.02 -10.30
N GLY A 1124 -37.83 -2.34 -11.58
CA GLY A 1124 -38.15 -3.63 -12.19
C GLY A 1124 -39.63 -3.86 -12.51
N GLN A 1125 -40.47 -2.82 -12.50
CA GLN A 1125 -41.88 -2.87 -12.91
C GLN A 1125 -42.15 -1.93 -14.09
N ALA A 1126 -43.00 -2.34 -15.03
CA ALA A 1126 -43.34 -1.54 -16.21
C ALA A 1126 -44.01 -0.21 -15.82
N TYR A 1127 -43.45 0.91 -16.28
CA TYR A 1127 -43.83 2.25 -15.88
C TYR A 1127 -44.47 3.01 -17.07
N ASN A 1128 -45.81 2.99 -17.10
CA ASN A 1128 -46.60 3.39 -18.27
C ASN A 1128 -46.86 4.92 -18.38
N SER A 1129 -46.10 5.75 -17.65
CA SER A 1129 -46.26 7.21 -17.61
C SER A 1129 -44.93 7.91 -17.98
N VAL A 1130 -44.92 9.24 -18.04
CA VAL A 1130 -43.66 10.02 -18.18
C VAL A 1130 -42.85 9.89 -16.90
N PRO A 1131 -41.52 9.63 -16.95
CA PRO A 1131 -40.66 9.59 -15.78
C PRO A 1131 -40.80 10.86 -14.94
N ALA A 1132 -40.93 10.71 -13.63
CA ALA A 1132 -41.18 11.80 -12.70
C ALA A 1132 -40.24 11.71 -11.49
N PHE A 1133 -39.62 12.82 -11.15
CA PHE A 1133 -38.74 12.99 -9.99
C PHE A 1133 -39.38 14.00 -9.03
N ALA A 1134 -39.50 13.66 -7.75
CA ALA A 1134 -40.22 14.44 -6.75
C ALA A 1134 -39.36 14.68 -5.49
N ASN A 1135 -38.77 15.89 -5.40
CA ASN A 1135 -38.07 16.31 -4.19
C ASN A 1135 -39.06 16.86 -3.17
N THR A 1136 -38.67 16.86 -1.90
CA THR A 1136 -39.45 17.46 -0.80
C THR A 1136 -38.54 18.27 0.11
N THR A 1137 -39.04 19.33 0.74
CA THR A 1137 -38.29 20.01 1.79
C THR A 1137 -38.25 19.16 3.05
N LYS A 1138 -37.09 19.12 3.69
CA LYS A 1138 -36.92 18.57 5.03
C LYS A 1138 -37.59 19.53 6.03
N PRO A 1139 -38.42 19.06 6.97
CA PRO A 1139 -39.07 19.93 7.95
C PRO A 1139 -38.07 20.76 8.75
N SER A 1140 -38.16 22.08 8.64
CA SER A 1140 -37.22 23.00 9.30
C SER A 1140 -37.49 23.08 10.81
N ALA A 1141 -36.44 22.88 11.62
CA ALA A 1141 -36.51 23.10 13.06
C ALA A 1141 -36.65 24.60 13.36
N SER A 1142 -37.73 24.98 14.04
CA SER A 1142 -38.05 26.40 14.30
C SER A 1142 -37.06 27.05 15.27
N ALA A 1143 -36.26 27.98 14.76
CA ALA A 1143 -35.37 28.83 15.56
C ALA A 1143 -36.14 29.94 16.31
N PRO A 1144 -35.65 30.40 17.48
CA PRO A 1144 -36.33 31.42 18.29
C PRO A 1144 -36.28 32.83 17.68
N THR A 1145 -37.36 33.60 17.86
CA THR A 1145 -37.49 34.99 17.39
C THR A 1145 -36.68 35.97 18.27
N PRO A 1146 -35.98 36.97 17.70
CA PRO A 1146 -35.12 37.88 18.48
C PRO A 1146 -35.91 38.85 19.37
N THR A 1147 -35.35 39.15 20.55
CA THR A 1147 -35.91 40.09 21.55
C THR A 1147 -35.10 41.38 21.60
N GLN A 1148 -35.76 42.53 21.65
CA GLN A 1148 -35.13 43.84 21.89
C GLN A 1148 -35.14 44.21 23.38
N THR A 1149 -34.02 44.70 23.91
CA THR A 1149 -33.87 45.22 25.28
C THR A 1149 -34.40 46.65 25.41
N PRO A 1150 -35.07 47.05 26.51
CA PRO A 1150 -34.34 47.54 27.71
C PRO A 1150 -35.10 47.31 29.06
N PRO A 1151 -34.62 47.77 30.24
CA PRO A 1151 -33.27 48.21 30.65
C PRO A 1151 -32.67 47.35 31.80
N VAL A 1152 -31.52 47.76 32.33
CA VAL A 1152 -30.76 47.08 33.41
C VAL A 1152 -31.26 47.40 34.83
N VAL A 1153 -31.28 46.39 35.71
CA VAL A 1153 -31.12 46.53 37.18
C VAL A 1153 -30.14 45.46 37.69
N ALA A 1154 -29.29 45.81 38.66
CA ALA A 1154 -28.22 44.95 39.20
C ALA A 1154 -28.72 43.93 40.25
N PRO A 1155 -28.00 42.82 40.51
CA PRO A 1155 -28.54 41.65 41.20
C PRO A 1155 -28.38 41.66 42.74
N ALA A 1156 -29.24 40.88 43.41
CA ALA A 1156 -29.02 40.37 44.77
C ALA A 1156 -28.54 38.90 44.72
N ARG A 1157 -27.68 38.49 45.66
CA ARG A 1157 -27.18 37.10 45.74
C ARG A 1157 -28.18 36.15 46.44
N PRO A 1158 -28.08 34.82 46.21
CA PRO A 1158 -29.09 33.84 46.61
C PRO A 1158 -28.88 33.30 48.03
N LEU A 1159 -29.91 32.62 48.54
CA LEU A 1159 -29.83 31.56 49.56
C LEU A 1159 -31.03 30.60 49.39
N ASP A 1160 -30.82 29.34 49.76
CA ASP A 1160 -31.78 28.25 50.02
C ASP A 1160 -32.90 27.98 48.98
N ASN A 1161 -32.89 26.85 48.26
CA ASN A 1161 -32.93 25.51 48.86
C ASN A 1161 -32.40 24.41 47.91
N VAL A 1162 -31.68 23.43 48.46
CA VAL A 1162 -31.26 22.20 47.76
C VAL A 1162 -31.71 20.99 48.61
N PRO A 1163 -32.43 20.01 48.04
CA PRO A 1163 -32.69 18.73 48.72
C PRO A 1163 -31.38 17.98 48.98
N LYS A 1164 -31.24 17.38 50.17
CA LYS A 1164 -30.01 16.70 50.59
C LYS A 1164 -30.00 15.22 50.18
N THR A 1165 -28.79 14.66 50.14
CA THR A 1165 -28.57 13.21 50.22
C THR A 1165 -29.22 12.60 51.47
N GLU A 1166 -29.52 11.29 51.43
CA GLU A 1166 -30.28 10.49 52.42
C GLU A 1166 -31.81 10.34 52.19
N ASP A 1167 -32.22 9.90 50.99
CA ASP A 1167 -33.42 9.05 50.86
C ASP A 1167 -32.98 7.57 50.85
N SER A 1168 -33.74 6.70 51.52
CA SER A 1168 -33.32 5.34 51.94
C SER A 1168 -34.13 4.21 51.28
N SER A 1169 -34.92 4.54 50.27
CA SER A 1169 -35.97 3.71 49.67
C SER A 1169 -35.54 2.47 48.86
N ASN A 1170 -34.25 2.15 48.73
CA ASN A 1170 -33.75 1.05 47.86
C ASN A 1170 -32.73 0.07 48.50
N LEU A 1171 -32.64 0.00 49.83
CA LEU A 1171 -31.73 -0.92 50.55
C LEU A 1171 -31.90 -2.41 50.19
N ALA A 1172 -33.08 -2.84 49.73
CA ALA A 1172 -33.33 -4.23 49.34
C ALA A 1172 -32.60 -4.66 48.06
N LEU A 1173 -32.38 -3.74 47.10
CA LEU A 1173 -31.83 -4.08 45.77
C LEU A 1173 -30.32 -4.33 45.82
N TRP A 1174 -29.60 -3.49 46.58
CA TRP A 1174 -28.15 -3.60 46.75
C TRP A 1174 -27.72 -4.83 47.56
N GLY A 1175 -28.54 -5.29 48.51
CA GLY A 1175 -28.27 -6.51 49.28
C GLY A 1175 -28.28 -7.79 48.45
N ILE A 1176 -29.08 -7.84 47.37
CA ILE A 1176 -29.18 -9.01 46.47
C ILE A 1176 -27.94 -9.11 45.57
N LEU A 1177 -27.47 -7.98 45.03
CA LEU A 1177 -26.26 -7.93 44.19
C LEU A 1177 -24.98 -8.29 44.97
N ALA A 1178 -24.89 -7.89 46.24
CA ALA A 1178 -23.77 -8.28 47.12
C ALA A 1178 -23.79 -9.76 47.53
N ALA A 1179 -24.96 -10.42 47.52
CA ALA A 1179 -25.06 -11.86 47.83
C ALA A 1179 -24.63 -12.74 46.64
N ALA A 1180 -24.87 -12.30 45.40
CA ALA A 1180 -24.53 -13.05 44.19
C ALA A 1180 -23.00 -13.22 43.99
N SER A 1181 -22.21 -12.19 44.30
CA SER A 1181 -20.75 -12.18 44.12
C SER A 1181 -19.97 -12.99 45.16
N LEU A 1182 -20.59 -13.37 46.29
CA LEU A 1182 -19.95 -14.17 47.36
C LEU A 1182 -20.17 -15.69 47.23
N LEU A 1183 -21.10 -16.13 46.39
CA LEU A 1183 -21.44 -17.54 46.18
C LEU A 1183 -20.62 -18.24 45.09
N SER A 1184 -20.03 -17.49 44.16
CA SER A 1184 -19.12 -18.04 43.12
C SER A 1184 -17.73 -18.39 43.66
N LEU A 1185 -17.23 -17.66 44.67
CA LEU A 1185 -15.87 -17.84 45.20
C LEU A 1185 -15.73 -18.99 46.22
N THR A 1186 -16.84 -19.57 46.70
CA THR A 1186 -16.84 -20.57 47.78
C THR A 1186 -16.77 -22.02 47.33
N VAL A 1187 -16.93 -22.30 46.03
CA VAL A 1187 -16.86 -23.67 45.47
C VAL A 1187 -15.41 -24.15 45.28
N LEU A 1188 -14.45 -23.25 45.03
CA LEU A 1188 -13.06 -23.62 44.72
C LEU A 1188 -12.15 -23.92 45.93
N LEU A 1189 -12.57 -23.60 47.16
CA LEU A 1189 -11.66 -23.56 48.33
C LEU A 1189 -12.01 -24.56 49.47
N ALA A 1190 -12.93 -25.50 49.25
CA ALA A 1190 -13.40 -26.45 50.26
C ALA A 1190 -12.77 -27.87 50.20
N GLY A 1191 -11.54 -28.00 49.69
CA GLY A 1191 -10.87 -29.27 49.34
C GLY A 1191 -10.01 -29.99 50.40
N THR A 1192 -10.02 -29.58 51.68
CA THR A 1192 -9.33 -30.21 52.84
C THR A 1192 -7.78 -30.32 52.81
N LYS A 1193 -7.04 -29.49 53.59
CA LYS A 1193 -6.46 -29.76 54.95
C LYS A 1193 -5.15 -30.59 54.95
N THR A 1194 -4.11 -30.34 55.79
CA THR A 1194 -4.03 -29.56 57.06
C THR A 1194 -2.60 -29.08 57.44
N ARG A 1195 -2.49 -27.91 58.11
CA ARG A 1195 -1.55 -27.47 59.21
C ARG A 1195 -0.23 -28.28 59.45
N LYS A 1196 0.97 -27.72 59.74
CA LYS A 1196 1.44 -26.58 60.60
C LYS A 1196 3.01 -26.42 60.40
N VAL A 1197 3.88 -25.53 60.95
CA VAL A 1197 3.95 -24.59 62.11
C VAL A 1197 4.88 -23.35 61.86
N ARG A 1198 4.33 -22.12 62.00
CA ARG A 1198 4.83 -20.86 62.63
C ARG A 1198 6.33 -20.63 63.02
N SER A 1199 6.97 -19.62 62.39
CA SER A 1199 7.76 -18.49 62.99
C SER A 1199 7.95 -17.38 61.92
N GLN A 1200 7.60 -16.11 62.12
CA GLN A 1200 8.44 -14.98 62.62
C GLN A 1200 9.77 -14.76 61.86
N SER A 1201 10.18 -13.54 61.47
CA SER A 1201 9.55 -12.19 61.59
C SER A 1201 10.35 -11.08 60.86
N LYS A 1202 9.72 -9.91 60.63
CA LYS A 1202 10.30 -8.58 60.30
C LYS A 1202 10.95 -8.41 58.90
N GLU A 1203 11.28 -7.19 58.41
CA GLU A 1203 10.66 -5.83 58.47
C GLU A 1203 11.53 -4.83 57.64
N HIS A 1204 10.91 -3.81 57.01
CA HIS A 1204 11.53 -2.65 56.32
C HIS A 1204 12.29 -2.86 54.97
N GLN A 1205 11.91 -2.01 53.99
CA GLN A 1205 12.67 -1.41 52.88
C GLN A 1205 13.41 -2.32 51.86
N SER A 1206 13.57 -1.93 50.60
CA SER A 1206 13.12 -0.70 49.91
C SER A 1206 11.87 -0.94 49.05
#